data_AF-A0A8H4RYD3-F1
#
_entry.id   AF-A0A8H4RYD3-F1
#
_cell.length_a   1.000
_cell.length_b   1.000
_cell.length_c   1.000
_cell.angle_alpha   90.00
_cell.angle_beta   90.00
_cell.angle_gamma   90.00
#
_symmetry.space_group_name_H-M   'P 1'
#
loop_
_entity.id
_entity.type
_entity.pdbx_description
1 polymer ?
#
loop_
_entity_poly.entity_id
_entity_poly.type
_entity_poly.pdbx_seq_one_letter_code
_entity_poly.pdbx_strand_id
1 'polypeptide(L)'
;MLLRRIFQQSPFPSSESEKSYSTEPVERLEKNGTNVTVRATPTQEPRETYPAPEKNGISSLQAPRYKAFSLYRRVFTTVFVANLATIIWILGLRHETLNKLAIATAANFMVAVLMRRDHVVNALFKIFCSVPTSAPLFIRQNFARIFHIALVKSPEFWSLIIATSSIILPWLTLRKVRAIKEADKNAIIHDTKAQGRPDLVALSYRLYKESGSEAITAKDIPLSPSQIDELIQNGHAIVIFGGRVLRIDTWLDYHPGGEKAILHMVGKDATDEINAFHSESAKKQMLRYQIGKIEKKWVNLMPPIQKASSTLNIQEYGTNSPTNSDPPRANGQLKLNKFSVASKETGFCQNIQVKSRERRAPLTLTNNIELDNLRARDNTTNLDEEQLERLTQSFRSLIDKMEAAGLYDCHYWAYFNDATRIVLIFLLMLLLLHSGWYCSSAAIMGCFWHQLVFVAHDAGHMGITHNYHIDTLIGMVVANHIGGLSLGWWKRSHNIHHLVTNSPSHDPDIEHLPFLAISPTFFKSLYSTYYDKVMPYTKVAQAVIPYQAWLYYLFLSFGRFNLYALSWDYLFNDLGPRSNRWHRLFEISGHIFFWIWFGYYLLYLSIPTWSLRIAFVMISHMVTMPLHVQFTLSHFAMSTSTPGPSEPWPQQQLRTTMDVDCPTWLDWFHGGLQFQAVHHLFPRMPRHNLRKASGYVREWSLEVGLKYEIYGFGECNGRVISRLGEVARQARFLKECQESVIKKGEFLHGDWE
;
A
#
# COMPACT_ATOMS: atom_id res chain seq x y z
N MET A 1 -43.60 43.12 53.38
CA MET A 1 -43.89 43.25 54.83
C MET A 1 -44.67 41.99 55.19
N LEU A 2 -44.17 41.03 55.97
CA LEU A 2 -43.27 41.09 57.11
C LEU A 2 -42.09 40.09 57.00
N LEU A 3 -40.90 40.60 57.34
CA LEU A 3 -39.68 39.92 57.83
C LEU A 3 -38.92 39.02 56.82
N ARG A 4 -37.77 39.36 56.22
CA ARG A 4 -36.63 40.25 56.54
C ARG A 4 -36.20 40.24 58.01
N ARG A 5 -35.04 39.61 58.26
CA ARG A 5 -34.02 39.89 59.29
C ARG A 5 -33.84 38.80 60.35
N ILE A 6 -32.92 37.89 60.05
CA ILE A 6 -31.70 37.74 60.86
C ILE A 6 -30.55 37.70 59.82
N PHE A 7 -30.02 38.88 59.45
CA PHE A 7 -28.63 39.29 59.72
C PHE A 7 -27.60 38.28 59.15
N GLN A 8 -27.05 38.58 57.97
CA GLN A 8 -25.78 39.31 57.75
C GLN A 8 -24.55 38.44 58.01
N GLN A 9 -23.86 38.04 56.93
CA GLN A 9 -22.45 38.38 56.68
C GLN A 9 -22.05 37.90 55.27
N SER A 10 -21.73 38.86 54.40
CA SER A 10 -20.84 38.73 53.23
C SER A 10 -19.43 39.16 53.69
N PRO A 11 -18.30 38.78 53.05
CA PRO A 11 -18.10 38.98 51.60
C PRO A 11 -17.13 38.06 50.82
N PHE A 12 -17.15 38.26 49.48
CA PHE A 12 -16.11 37.98 48.47
C PHE A 12 -16.05 36.58 47.76
N PRO A 13 -15.64 36.52 46.46
CA PRO A 13 -16.58 36.57 45.33
C PRO A 13 -16.39 35.45 44.24
N SER A 14 -17.37 35.37 43.32
CA SER A 14 -17.32 34.98 41.89
C SER A 14 -16.25 34.01 41.32
N SER A 15 -16.70 32.97 40.60
CA SER A 15 -16.24 32.60 39.23
C SER A 15 -17.27 31.66 38.58
N GLU A 16 -17.98 32.10 37.53
CA GLU A 16 -17.72 31.84 36.09
C GLU A 16 -17.76 30.35 35.72
N SER A 17 -18.85 29.84 35.14
CA SER A 17 -19.33 29.96 33.75
C SER A 17 -18.47 29.25 32.71
N GLU A 18 -19.07 28.20 32.14
CA GLU A 18 -18.65 27.41 30.98
C GLU A 18 -18.26 28.29 29.77
N LYS A 19 -17.05 28.08 29.25
CA LYS A 19 -16.65 28.31 27.84
C LYS A 19 -15.59 27.26 27.46
N SER A 20 -15.89 26.35 26.54
CA SER A 20 -15.59 26.47 25.10
C SER A 20 -14.09 26.63 24.84
N TYR A 21 -13.39 25.51 24.65
CA TYR A 21 -12.08 25.50 23.99
C TYR A 21 -12.30 25.45 22.48
N SER A 22 -12.17 26.60 21.84
CA SER A 22 -11.89 26.70 20.41
C SER A 22 -10.69 27.61 20.19
N THR A 23 -9.91 27.21 19.19
CA THR A 23 -9.19 28.04 18.22
C THR A 23 -7.96 28.84 18.64
N GLU A 24 -6.90 28.57 17.89
CA GLU A 24 -5.77 29.44 17.55
C GLU A 24 -6.19 30.92 17.35
N PRO A 25 -5.30 31.88 17.62
CA PRO A 25 -5.65 33.29 17.60
C PRO A 25 -5.76 33.81 16.16
N VAL A 26 -6.96 34.25 15.79
CA VAL A 26 -7.18 35.13 14.63
C VAL A 26 -6.83 36.55 15.05
N GLU A 27 -5.80 37.12 14.43
CA GLU A 27 -5.51 38.56 14.46
C GLU A 27 -6.70 39.33 13.89
N ARG A 28 -7.34 40.16 14.72
CA ARG A 28 -8.34 41.12 14.29
C ARG A 28 -7.64 42.48 14.12
N LEU A 29 -7.42 42.88 12.88
CA LEU A 29 -6.95 44.22 12.51
C LEU A 29 -8.10 45.23 12.70
N GLU A 30 -7.99 46.09 13.70
CA GLU A 30 -8.73 47.36 13.73
C GLU A 30 -7.78 48.52 13.39
N LYS A 31 -8.07 49.20 12.29
CA LYS A 31 -7.43 50.48 11.94
C LYS A 31 -8.04 51.57 12.81
N ASN A 32 -7.25 52.12 13.73
CA ASN A 32 -7.35 53.52 14.12
C ASN A 32 -5.97 54.02 14.59
N GLY A 33 -5.55 55.15 14.00
CA GLY A 33 -4.50 56.09 14.44
C GLY A 33 -3.31 55.57 15.25
N THR A 34 -2.14 55.55 14.58
CA THR A 34 -0.79 55.84 15.11
C THR A 34 -0.42 55.33 16.52
N ASN A 35 0.51 54.35 16.53
CA ASN A 35 1.28 53.74 17.63
C ASN A 35 0.69 52.47 18.26
N VAL A 36 1.28 51.31 17.92
CA VAL A 36 1.01 50.01 18.55
C VAL A 36 2.20 49.62 19.44
N THR A 37 2.00 49.64 20.75
CA THR A 37 2.89 49.05 21.76
C THR A 37 2.36 47.68 22.17
N VAL A 38 3.18 46.63 22.03
CA VAL A 38 2.84 45.26 22.41
C VAL A 38 2.94 45.10 23.94
N ARG A 39 1.84 44.72 24.60
CA ARG A 39 1.80 44.44 26.04
C ARG A 39 1.99 42.94 26.27
N ALA A 40 3.03 42.55 27.00
CA ALA A 40 3.31 41.15 27.33
C ALA A 40 2.24 40.55 28.27
N THR A 41 1.81 39.32 27.98
CA THR A 41 0.88 38.51 28.79
C THR A 41 1.59 38.01 30.07
N PRO A 42 0.91 37.93 31.23
CA PRO A 42 1.55 37.46 32.46
C PRO A 42 1.81 35.95 32.42
N THR A 43 3.01 35.55 32.82
CA THR A 43 3.45 34.17 33.00
C THR A 43 2.61 33.43 34.04
N GLN A 44 2.03 32.27 33.68
CA GLN A 44 1.39 31.36 34.65
C GLN A 44 2.47 30.69 35.52
N GLU A 45 2.25 30.64 36.85
CA GLU A 45 3.11 29.91 37.78
C GLU A 45 3.07 28.39 37.55
N PRO A 46 4.15 27.64 37.87
CA PRO A 46 4.22 26.20 37.65
C PRO A 46 3.31 25.45 38.63
N ARG A 47 2.47 24.52 38.13
CA ARG A 47 1.70 23.58 38.98
C ARG A 47 2.62 22.59 39.68
N GLU A 48 2.55 22.51 41.01
CA GLU A 48 3.19 21.45 41.80
C GLU A 48 2.68 20.05 41.38
N THR A 49 3.60 19.17 41.01
CA THR A 49 3.32 17.75 40.72
C THR A 49 3.60 16.89 41.95
N TYR A 50 2.56 16.34 42.59
CA TYR A 50 2.72 15.36 43.66
C TYR A 50 3.06 13.97 43.08
N PRO A 51 4.02 13.23 43.68
CA PRO A 51 4.36 11.87 43.23
C PRO A 51 3.21 10.90 43.53
N ALA A 52 2.90 10.01 42.57
CA ALA A 52 1.91 8.96 42.76
C ALA A 52 2.42 7.91 43.77
N PRO A 53 1.53 7.33 44.61
CA PRO A 53 1.92 6.33 45.61
C PRO A 53 2.50 5.06 44.97
N GLU A 54 3.44 4.42 45.67
CA GLU A 54 4.10 3.19 45.22
C GLU A 54 3.10 2.05 44.99
N LYS A 55 3.24 1.36 43.85
CA LYS A 55 2.36 0.25 43.47
C LYS A 55 2.74 -1.02 44.23
N ASN A 56 1.97 -1.36 45.25
CA ASN A 56 2.16 -2.63 45.98
C ASN A 56 1.68 -3.84 45.14
N GLY A 57 2.60 -4.77 44.82
CA GLY A 57 2.31 -6.11 44.27
C GLY A 57 3.37 -6.67 43.32
N ILE A 58 3.39 -8.00 43.13
CA ILE A 58 4.34 -8.70 42.25
C ILE A 58 4.07 -8.32 40.78
N SER A 59 5.02 -7.65 40.10
CA SER A 59 4.80 -7.01 38.79
C SER A 59 4.40 -7.99 37.68
N SER A 60 4.88 -9.23 37.74
CA SER A 60 4.58 -10.28 36.75
C SER A 60 3.12 -10.76 36.79
N LEU A 61 2.43 -10.61 37.93
CA LEU A 61 1.02 -11.01 38.10
C LEU A 61 0.02 -9.87 37.86
N GLN A 62 0.49 -8.61 37.83
CA GLN A 62 -0.38 -7.46 37.60
C GLN A 62 -0.91 -7.41 36.16
N ALA A 63 -0.06 -7.65 35.16
CA ALA A 63 -0.45 -7.66 33.76
C ALA A 63 -1.56 -8.70 33.44
N PRO A 64 -1.44 -9.99 33.81
CA PRO A 64 -2.51 -10.94 33.60
C PRO A 64 -3.74 -10.66 34.48
N ARG A 65 -3.59 -10.18 35.72
CA ARG A 65 -4.73 -9.85 36.60
C ARG A 65 -5.64 -8.76 36.03
N TYR A 66 -5.05 -7.71 35.44
CA TYR A 66 -5.82 -6.57 34.90
C TYR A 66 -6.16 -6.71 33.40
N LYS A 67 -5.35 -7.43 32.60
CA LYS A 67 -5.59 -7.64 31.16
C LYS A 67 -6.34 -8.93 30.84
N ALA A 68 -5.96 -10.05 31.45
CA ALA A 68 -6.51 -11.39 31.14
C ALA A 68 -7.65 -11.81 32.08
N PHE A 69 -7.52 -11.54 33.38
CA PHE A 69 -8.51 -11.86 34.42
C PHE A 69 -9.25 -10.62 34.92
N SER A 70 -9.53 -9.66 34.03
CA SER A 70 -10.37 -8.52 34.38
C SER A 70 -11.71 -9.01 34.92
N LEU A 71 -12.31 -8.25 35.83
CA LEU A 71 -13.57 -8.65 36.47
C LEU A 71 -14.66 -8.94 35.42
N TYR A 72 -14.66 -8.15 34.34
CA TYR A 72 -15.49 -8.36 33.16
C TYR A 72 -15.32 -9.76 32.55
N ARG A 73 -14.07 -10.18 32.27
CA ARG A 73 -13.77 -11.49 31.67
C ARG A 73 -14.12 -12.64 32.62
N ARG A 74 -13.93 -12.47 33.93
CA ARG A 74 -14.33 -13.49 34.93
C ARG A 74 -15.84 -13.72 34.94
N VAL A 75 -16.63 -12.64 34.99
CA VAL A 75 -18.10 -12.72 34.98
C VAL A 75 -18.61 -13.30 33.65
N PHE A 76 -18.03 -12.87 32.52
CA PHE A 76 -18.35 -13.41 31.21
C PHE A 76 -18.07 -14.91 31.14
N THR A 77 -16.89 -15.37 31.56
CA THR A 77 -16.52 -16.78 31.53
C THR A 77 -17.47 -17.62 32.39
N THR A 78 -17.86 -17.17 33.58
CA THR A 78 -18.82 -17.89 34.42
C THR A 78 -20.19 -18.01 33.74
N VAL A 79 -20.73 -16.92 33.18
CA VAL A 79 -22.03 -16.93 32.49
C VAL A 79 -21.98 -17.76 31.21
N PHE A 80 -20.89 -17.65 30.44
CA PHE A 80 -20.69 -18.43 29.22
C PHE A 80 -20.59 -19.92 29.52
N VAL A 81 -19.81 -20.32 30.53
CA VAL A 81 -19.68 -21.72 30.95
C VAL A 81 -21.00 -22.27 31.49
N ALA A 82 -21.77 -21.49 32.26
CA ALA A 82 -23.09 -21.90 32.74
C ALA A 82 -24.10 -22.10 31.59
N ASN A 83 -24.14 -21.18 30.63
CA ASN A 83 -25.01 -21.31 29.44
C ASN A 83 -24.56 -22.47 28.55
N LEU A 84 -23.26 -22.65 28.36
CA LEU A 84 -22.71 -23.77 27.58
C LEU A 84 -22.99 -25.11 28.27
N ALA A 85 -22.85 -25.19 29.60
CA ALA A 85 -23.19 -26.38 30.37
C ALA A 85 -24.69 -26.70 30.27
N THR A 86 -25.56 -25.68 30.29
CA THR A 86 -27.01 -25.84 30.13
C THR A 86 -27.37 -26.32 28.72
N ILE A 87 -26.72 -25.78 27.68
CA ILE A 87 -26.89 -26.24 26.30
C ILE A 87 -26.42 -27.68 26.14
N ILE A 88 -25.24 -28.02 26.67
CA ILE A 88 -24.71 -29.40 26.63
C ILE A 88 -25.63 -30.36 27.40
N TRP A 89 -26.18 -29.94 28.53
CA TRP A 89 -27.15 -30.72 29.30
C TRP A 89 -28.45 -30.95 28.52
N ILE A 90 -29.00 -29.91 27.88
CA ILE A 90 -30.20 -29.99 27.04
C ILE A 90 -29.95 -30.87 25.80
N LEU A 91 -28.79 -30.76 25.15
CA LEU A 91 -28.43 -31.56 23.98
C LEU A 91 -28.08 -33.02 24.34
N GLY A 92 -27.60 -33.27 25.56
CA GLY A 92 -27.28 -34.60 26.08
C GLY A 92 -28.52 -35.41 26.47
N LEU A 93 -29.61 -34.74 26.85
CA LEU A 93 -30.91 -35.36 27.09
C LEU A 93 -31.66 -35.51 25.76
N ARG A 94 -31.50 -36.66 25.09
CA ARG A 94 -31.98 -36.96 23.72
C ARG A 94 -33.51 -36.89 23.47
N HIS A 95 -34.31 -36.29 24.35
CA HIS A 95 -35.78 -36.29 24.25
C HIS A 95 -36.45 -34.97 24.67
N GLU A 96 -35.84 -33.82 24.39
CA GLU A 96 -36.46 -32.53 24.73
C GLU A 96 -37.08 -31.79 23.52
N THR A 97 -38.31 -31.31 23.72
CA THR A 97 -39.16 -30.70 22.68
C THR A 97 -38.74 -29.25 22.41
N LEU A 98 -38.86 -28.79 21.15
CA LEU A 98 -38.59 -27.42 20.69
C LEU A 98 -39.16 -26.32 21.60
N ASN A 99 -40.28 -26.61 22.29
CA ASN A 99 -40.92 -25.74 23.27
C ASN A 99 -40.03 -25.43 24.50
N LYS A 100 -39.24 -26.37 25.01
CA LYS A 100 -38.37 -26.10 26.18
C LYS A 100 -37.17 -25.23 25.80
N LEU A 101 -36.64 -25.40 24.60
CA LEU A 101 -35.64 -24.50 24.01
C LEU A 101 -36.22 -23.09 23.82
N ALA A 102 -37.44 -22.98 23.28
CA ALA A 102 -38.11 -21.70 23.11
C ALA A 102 -38.39 -21.00 24.46
N ILE A 103 -38.82 -21.74 25.49
CA ILE A 103 -39.03 -21.20 26.84
C ILE A 103 -37.70 -20.74 27.47
N ALA A 104 -36.62 -21.50 27.33
CA ALA A 104 -35.30 -21.12 27.82
C ALA A 104 -34.77 -19.86 27.12
N THR A 105 -34.96 -19.76 25.80
CA THR A 105 -34.63 -18.56 25.03
C THR A 105 -35.49 -17.36 25.47
N ALA A 106 -36.81 -17.54 25.62
CA ALA A 106 -37.72 -16.50 26.08
C ALA A 106 -37.40 -16.01 27.50
N ALA A 107 -37.05 -16.92 28.43
CA ALA A 107 -36.63 -16.58 29.77
C ALA A 107 -35.33 -15.76 29.77
N ASN A 108 -34.35 -16.12 28.92
CA ASN A 108 -33.12 -15.35 28.76
C ASN A 108 -33.38 -13.95 28.19
N PHE A 109 -34.27 -13.82 27.20
CA PHE A 109 -34.70 -12.51 26.69
C PHE A 109 -35.43 -11.70 27.75
N MET A 110 -36.32 -12.33 28.53
CA MET A 110 -37.05 -11.68 29.61
C MET A 110 -36.09 -11.13 30.67
N VAL A 111 -35.13 -11.93 31.15
CA VAL A 111 -34.12 -11.49 32.13
C VAL A 111 -33.25 -10.37 31.56
N ALA A 112 -32.83 -10.47 30.29
CA ALA A 112 -32.05 -9.42 29.65
C ALA A 112 -32.82 -8.09 29.51
N VAL A 113 -34.11 -8.16 29.16
CA VAL A 113 -34.99 -6.98 29.06
C VAL A 113 -35.31 -6.41 30.44
N LEU A 114 -35.55 -7.26 31.44
CA LEU A 114 -35.85 -6.85 32.80
C LEU A 114 -34.64 -6.16 33.46
N MET A 115 -33.43 -6.64 33.21
CA MET A 115 -32.19 -5.97 33.65
C MET A 115 -31.93 -4.62 32.96
N ARG A 116 -32.64 -4.28 31.87
CA ARG A 116 -32.61 -2.95 31.22
C ARG A 116 -33.72 -2.01 31.69
N ARG A 117 -34.65 -2.47 32.54
CA ARG A 117 -35.68 -1.58 33.09
C ARG A 117 -35.06 -0.73 34.19
N ASP A 118 -35.19 0.58 34.06
CA ASP A 118 -34.63 1.56 35.00
C ASP A 118 -35.08 1.30 36.44
N HIS A 119 -36.31 0.83 36.66
CA HIS A 119 -36.79 0.43 37.98
C HIS A 119 -35.97 -0.70 38.61
N VAL A 120 -35.51 -1.67 37.82
CA VAL A 120 -34.68 -2.79 38.29
C VAL A 120 -33.26 -2.32 38.57
N VAL A 121 -32.70 -1.49 37.68
CA VAL A 121 -31.37 -0.89 37.87
C VAL A 121 -31.35 0.00 39.12
N ASN A 122 -32.37 0.85 39.29
CA ASN A 122 -32.51 1.73 40.45
C ASN A 122 -32.80 0.96 41.74
N ALA A 123 -33.57 -0.14 41.69
CA ALA A 123 -33.77 -1.01 42.84
C ALA A 123 -32.46 -1.66 43.29
N LEU A 124 -31.66 -2.17 42.36
CA LEU A 124 -30.33 -2.71 42.67
C LEU A 124 -29.42 -1.62 43.23
N PHE A 125 -29.40 -0.43 42.62
CA PHE A 125 -28.63 0.71 43.12
C PHE A 125 -29.04 1.07 44.55
N LYS A 126 -30.35 1.16 44.82
CA LYS A 126 -30.89 1.44 46.15
C LYS A 126 -30.48 0.37 47.14
N ILE A 127 -30.54 -0.91 46.79
CA ILE A 127 -30.13 -2.03 47.67
C ILE A 127 -28.63 -1.96 47.99
N PHE A 128 -27.77 -1.80 46.96
CA PHE A 128 -26.31 -1.81 47.15
C PHE A 128 -25.78 -0.51 47.77
N CYS A 129 -26.49 0.61 47.62
CA CYS A 129 -26.15 1.88 48.26
C CYS A 129 -26.82 2.08 49.63
N SER A 130 -27.76 1.22 50.03
CA SER A 130 -28.36 1.23 51.38
C SER A 130 -27.50 0.52 52.44
N VAL A 131 -26.24 0.18 52.13
CA VAL A 131 -25.32 -0.41 53.10
C VAL A 131 -25.10 0.60 54.24
N PRO A 132 -25.38 0.21 55.51
CA PRO A 132 -25.22 1.11 56.65
C PRO A 132 -23.79 1.64 56.75
N THR A 133 -23.64 2.89 57.16
CA THR A 133 -22.32 3.52 57.38
C THR A 133 -21.54 2.85 58.52
N SER A 134 -22.22 2.08 59.38
CA SER A 134 -21.64 1.21 60.41
C SER A 134 -21.00 -0.08 59.88
N ALA A 135 -21.19 -0.42 58.59
CA ALA A 135 -20.59 -1.62 58.01
C ALA A 135 -19.06 -1.50 57.87
N PRO A 136 -18.30 -2.61 57.98
CA PRO A 136 -16.86 -2.64 57.77
C PRO A 136 -16.43 -2.00 56.45
N LEU A 137 -15.30 -1.29 56.45
CA LEU A 137 -14.84 -0.50 55.30
C LEU A 137 -14.67 -1.35 54.02
N PHE A 138 -14.23 -2.60 54.13
CA PHE A 138 -14.08 -3.50 52.97
C PHE A 138 -15.42 -3.88 52.33
N ILE A 139 -16.50 -3.94 53.11
CA ILE A 139 -17.86 -4.18 52.59
C ILE A 139 -18.33 -2.92 51.87
N ARG A 140 -18.20 -1.75 52.50
CA ARG A 140 -18.53 -0.47 51.86
C ARG A 140 -17.73 -0.23 50.58
N GLN A 141 -16.43 -0.57 50.55
CA GLN A 141 -15.57 -0.48 49.37
C GLN A 141 -15.98 -1.43 48.25
N ASN A 142 -16.39 -2.67 48.55
CA ASN A 142 -16.84 -3.61 47.51
C ASN A 142 -18.22 -3.25 46.96
N PHE A 143 -19.13 -2.76 47.79
CA PHE A 143 -20.44 -2.28 47.35
C PHE A 143 -20.32 -0.96 46.57
N ALA A 144 -19.38 -0.09 46.95
CA ALA A 144 -19.01 1.11 46.18
C ALA A 144 -18.21 0.79 44.89
N ARG A 145 -17.80 -0.45 44.62
CA ARG A 145 -17.20 -0.82 43.33
C ARG A 145 -18.22 -1.10 42.23
N ILE A 146 -19.52 -1.10 42.55
CA ILE A 146 -20.59 -1.21 41.54
C ILE A 146 -20.49 -0.08 40.49
N PHE A 147 -19.89 1.06 40.86
CA PHE A 147 -19.58 2.19 39.97
C PHE A 147 -18.58 1.86 38.85
N HIS A 148 -17.77 0.80 38.96
CA HIS A 148 -16.72 0.47 37.98
C HIS A 148 -17.02 -0.75 37.08
N ILE A 149 -18.21 -1.35 37.17
CA ILE A 149 -18.58 -2.55 36.41
C ILE A 149 -19.95 -2.35 35.77
N ALA A 150 -20.03 -1.44 34.81
CA ALA A 150 -21.29 -1.14 34.12
C ALA A 150 -21.14 -0.94 32.61
N LEU A 151 -20.22 -1.64 31.93
CA LEU A 151 -20.15 -1.55 30.45
C LEU A 151 -20.96 -2.62 29.71
N VAL A 152 -21.30 -3.75 30.35
CA VAL A 152 -22.01 -4.87 29.68
C VAL A 152 -23.38 -5.20 30.29
N LYS A 153 -23.75 -4.51 31.37
CA LYS A 153 -25.16 -4.33 31.75
C LYS A 153 -25.72 -2.97 31.34
N SER A 154 -24.96 -2.21 30.56
CA SER A 154 -25.34 -0.91 30.06
C SER A 154 -26.44 -1.10 29.00
N PRO A 155 -27.67 -0.57 29.21
CA PRO A 155 -28.68 -0.47 28.15
C PRO A 155 -28.09 0.17 26.89
N GLU A 156 -27.07 1.01 27.02
CA GLU A 156 -26.40 1.76 25.96
C GLU A 156 -25.68 0.89 24.92
N PHE A 157 -25.04 -0.22 25.29
CA PHE A 157 -24.41 -1.15 24.31
C PHE A 157 -25.45 -1.79 23.37
N TRP A 158 -26.62 -2.10 23.90
CA TRP A 158 -27.68 -2.73 23.12
C TRP A 158 -28.64 -1.73 22.47
N SER A 159 -28.83 -0.55 23.07
CA SER A 159 -29.50 0.60 22.47
C SER A 159 -28.72 1.12 21.27
N LEU A 160 -27.39 1.04 21.27
CA LEU A 160 -26.57 1.36 20.10
C LEU A 160 -26.85 0.38 18.94
N ILE A 161 -26.92 -0.93 19.19
CA ILE A 161 -27.24 -1.93 18.14
C ILE A 161 -28.67 -1.73 17.58
N ILE A 162 -29.65 -1.43 18.44
CA ILE A 162 -31.04 -1.18 18.02
C ILE A 162 -31.17 0.18 17.31
N ALA A 163 -30.54 1.25 17.81
CA ALA A 163 -30.53 2.56 17.17
C ALA A 163 -29.80 2.53 15.81
N THR A 164 -28.67 1.83 15.71
CA THR A 164 -27.97 1.62 14.43
C THR A 164 -28.85 0.85 13.44
N SER A 165 -29.55 -0.19 13.88
CA SER A 165 -30.49 -0.94 13.02
C SER A 165 -31.72 -0.11 12.62
N SER A 166 -32.20 0.77 13.49
CA SER A 166 -33.37 1.64 13.30
C SER A 166 -33.08 2.92 12.50
N ILE A 167 -31.81 3.33 12.39
CA ILE A 167 -31.34 4.43 11.51
C ILE A 167 -31.07 3.92 10.09
N ILE A 168 -30.59 2.68 9.95
CA ILE A 168 -30.29 2.06 8.66
C ILE A 168 -31.58 1.70 7.88
N LEU A 169 -32.63 1.25 8.56
CA LEU A 169 -33.91 0.86 7.92
C LEU A 169 -34.63 2.02 7.18
N PRO A 170 -34.74 3.24 7.75
CA PRO A 170 -35.21 4.43 7.04
C PRO A 170 -34.25 4.88 5.94
N TRP A 171 -32.94 4.76 6.12
CA TRP A 171 -31.94 5.10 5.10
C TRP A 171 -32.06 4.24 3.84
N LEU A 172 -32.53 3.00 3.97
CA LEU A 172 -32.83 2.09 2.87
C LEU A 172 -34.20 2.38 2.20
N THR A 173 -35.04 3.24 2.80
CA THR A 173 -36.40 3.57 2.31
C THR A 173 -36.62 5.07 2.03
N LEU A 174 -35.65 5.94 2.33
CA LEU A 174 -35.73 7.39 2.16
C LEU A 174 -35.66 7.80 0.67
N ARG A 175 -36.79 8.22 0.13
CA ARG A 175 -36.84 9.03 -1.10
C ARG A 175 -36.46 10.47 -0.75
N LYS A 176 -35.18 10.84 -0.99
CA LYS A 176 -34.52 12.12 -0.63
C LYS A 176 -35.36 13.39 -0.83
N VAL A 177 -36.24 13.45 -1.82
CA VAL A 177 -37.06 14.63 -2.14
C VAL A 177 -38.14 14.92 -1.07
N ARG A 178 -38.70 13.88 -0.43
CA ARG A 178 -39.81 14.02 0.52
C ARG A 178 -39.34 14.57 1.87
N ALA A 179 -38.19 14.09 2.34
CA ALA A 179 -37.56 14.56 3.58
C ALA A 179 -37.13 16.03 3.51
N ILE A 180 -36.72 16.53 2.34
CA ILE A 180 -36.32 17.93 2.15
C ILE A 180 -37.53 18.87 2.27
N LYS A 181 -38.68 18.53 1.66
CA LYS A 181 -39.92 19.33 1.75
C LYS A 181 -40.61 19.25 3.10
N GLU A 182 -40.36 18.20 3.89
CA GLU A 182 -40.86 18.08 5.26
C GLU A 182 -40.02 18.87 6.27
N ALA A 183 -38.70 18.97 6.05
CA ALA A 183 -37.79 19.73 6.91
C ALA A 183 -37.84 21.25 6.65
N ASP A 184 -38.01 21.66 5.39
CA ASP A 184 -38.26 23.04 5.01
C ASP A 184 -39.34 23.06 3.92
N LYS A 185 -40.54 23.51 4.32
CA LYS A 185 -41.70 23.59 3.41
C LYS A 185 -41.48 24.53 2.24
N ASN A 186 -40.51 25.46 2.35
CA ASN A 186 -40.15 26.42 1.32
C ASN A 186 -38.94 26.00 0.49
N ALA A 187 -38.37 24.81 0.73
CA ALA A 187 -37.19 24.32 0.02
C ALA A 187 -37.43 24.28 -1.50
N ILE A 188 -36.64 25.06 -2.23
CA ILE A 188 -36.69 25.11 -3.70
C ILE A 188 -35.86 23.95 -4.25
N ILE A 189 -36.55 22.92 -4.76
CA ILE A 189 -35.91 21.75 -5.38
C ILE A 189 -35.94 21.92 -6.89
N HIS A 190 -34.77 22.08 -7.50
CA HIS A 190 -34.63 22.22 -8.95
C HIS A 190 -34.33 20.87 -9.61
N ASP A 191 -35.33 20.28 -10.26
CA ASP A 191 -35.20 18.99 -10.97
C ASP A 191 -34.68 19.20 -12.39
N THR A 192 -33.35 19.17 -12.50
CA THR A 192 -32.61 19.38 -13.75
C THR A 192 -32.91 18.34 -14.85
N LYS A 193 -33.53 17.21 -14.54
CA LYS A 193 -33.97 16.23 -15.55
C LYS A 193 -35.30 16.60 -16.20
N ALA A 194 -36.17 17.31 -15.48
CA ALA A 194 -37.48 17.73 -15.97
C ALA A 194 -37.47 19.16 -16.51
N GLN A 195 -36.64 20.05 -15.96
CA GLN A 195 -36.69 21.51 -16.20
C GLN A 195 -35.54 22.05 -17.06
N GLY A 196 -34.61 21.19 -17.48
CA GLY A 196 -33.38 21.61 -18.14
C GLY A 196 -32.35 22.17 -17.15
N ARG A 197 -31.11 22.37 -17.61
CA ARG A 197 -29.98 22.79 -16.76
C ARG A 197 -29.78 24.31 -16.89
N PRO A 198 -30.16 25.12 -15.89
CA PRO A 198 -29.95 26.56 -15.93
C PRO A 198 -28.47 26.90 -15.72
N ASP A 199 -28.13 28.18 -15.84
CA ASP A 199 -26.81 28.69 -15.44
C ASP A 199 -26.62 28.50 -13.93
N LEU A 200 -25.93 27.41 -13.60
CA LEU A 200 -25.68 26.97 -12.23
C LEU A 200 -24.78 27.94 -11.47
N VAL A 201 -23.99 28.76 -12.15
CA VAL A 201 -23.07 29.74 -11.52
C VAL A 201 -23.87 30.92 -10.98
N ALA A 202 -24.77 31.48 -11.79
CA ALA A 202 -25.66 32.54 -11.36
C ALA A 202 -26.61 32.08 -10.24
N LEU A 203 -27.12 30.85 -10.33
CA LEU A 203 -27.99 30.26 -9.32
C LEU A 203 -27.25 30.04 -7.98
N SER A 204 -26.03 29.52 -8.02
CA SER A 204 -25.21 29.27 -6.82
C SER A 204 -24.77 30.56 -6.14
N TYR A 205 -24.42 31.60 -6.92
CA TYR A 205 -24.06 32.91 -6.38
C TYR A 205 -25.26 33.62 -5.71
N ARG A 206 -26.46 33.48 -6.28
CA ARG A 206 -27.69 34.01 -5.68
C ARG A 206 -28.02 33.29 -4.37
N LEU A 207 -27.92 31.95 -4.36
CA LEU A 207 -28.12 31.13 -3.16
C LEU A 207 -27.08 31.42 -2.06
N TYR A 208 -25.83 31.72 -2.41
CA TYR A 208 -24.81 32.18 -1.47
C TYR A 208 -25.21 33.46 -0.76
N LYS A 209 -25.62 34.47 -1.55
CA LYS A 209 -26.02 35.78 -1.03
C LYS A 209 -27.31 35.73 -0.22
N GLU A 210 -28.29 34.94 -0.65
CA GLU A 210 -29.62 34.88 -0.02
C GLU A 210 -29.64 33.98 1.22
N SER A 211 -28.82 32.92 1.27
CA SER A 211 -28.84 31.98 2.41
C SER A 211 -27.89 32.34 3.55
N GLY A 212 -26.90 33.21 3.32
CA GLY A 212 -25.88 33.55 4.33
C GLY A 212 -25.00 32.38 4.78
N SER A 213 -24.95 31.30 4.00
CA SER A 213 -24.23 30.06 4.34
C SER A 213 -22.71 30.23 4.27
N GLU A 214 -21.96 29.69 5.24
CA GLU A 214 -20.49 29.78 5.30
C GLU A 214 -19.75 29.05 4.15
N ALA A 215 -20.39 28.11 3.44
CA ALA A 215 -19.78 27.46 2.28
C ALA A 215 -20.80 26.93 1.25
N ILE A 216 -20.43 27.02 -0.02
CA ILE A 216 -21.08 26.34 -1.15
C ILE A 216 -20.06 25.41 -1.80
N THR A 217 -20.44 24.16 -2.04
CA THR A 217 -19.59 23.18 -2.73
C THR A 217 -19.86 23.19 -4.22
N ALA A 218 -18.95 23.78 -4.99
CA ALA A 218 -18.94 23.70 -6.45
C ALA A 218 -17.98 22.57 -6.87
N LYS A 219 -18.53 21.53 -7.52
CA LYS A 219 -17.72 20.57 -8.29
C LYS A 219 -17.47 21.18 -9.67
N ASP A 220 -16.26 21.04 -10.20
CA ASP A 220 -15.82 21.57 -11.50
C ASP A 220 -15.33 23.03 -11.52
N ILE A 221 -14.79 23.58 -10.42
CA ILE A 221 -14.12 24.88 -10.52
C ILE A 221 -12.87 24.74 -11.42
N PRO A 222 -12.66 25.64 -12.40
CA PRO A 222 -11.46 25.61 -13.22
C PRO A 222 -10.26 25.98 -12.37
N LEU A 223 -9.21 25.17 -12.43
CA LEU A 223 -7.93 25.37 -11.76
C LEU A 223 -6.84 25.57 -12.82
N SER A 224 -6.08 26.66 -12.68
CA SER A 224 -4.94 26.92 -13.55
C SER A 224 -3.78 25.98 -13.22
N PRO A 225 -2.87 25.68 -14.17
CA PRO A 225 -1.69 24.88 -13.88
C PRO A 225 -0.81 25.44 -12.74
N SER A 226 -0.71 26.77 -12.62
CA SER A 226 0.05 27.41 -11.55
C SER A 226 -0.56 27.17 -10.16
N GLN A 227 -1.89 27.21 -10.04
CA GLN A 227 -2.57 26.88 -8.78
C GLN A 227 -2.37 25.42 -8.38
N ILE A 228 -2.40 24.51 -9.37
CA ILE A 228 -2.16 23.08 -9.12
C ILE A 228 -0.71 22.84 -8.68
N ASP A 229 0.26 23.48 -9.34
CA ASP A 229 1.68 23.40 -8.94
C ASP A 229 1.92 23.96 -7.54
N GLU A 230 1.31 25.11 -7.20
CA GLU A 230 1.37 25.68 -5.85
C GLU A 230 0.83 24.71 -4.78
N LEU A 231 -0.28 24.02 -5.05
CA LEU A 231 -0.81 22.99 -4.15
C LEU A 231 0.20 21.84 -3.93
N ILE A 232 0.86 21.39 -5.00
CA ILE A 232 1.87 20.32 -4.93
C ILE A 232 3.09 20.78 -4.13
N GLN A 233 3.57 22.00 -4.38
CA GLN A 233 4.69 22.61 -3.65
C GLN A 233 4.38 22.80 -2.16
N ASN A 234 3.11 23.09 -1.84
CA ASN A 234 2.61 23.14 -0.46
C ASN A 234 2.45 21.74 0.19
N GLY A 235 2.82 20.67 -0.50
CA GLY A 235 2.85 19.31 0.03
C GLY A 235 1.55 18.55 -0.11
N HIS A 236 0.57 19.05 -0.88
CA HIS A 236 -0.64 18.32 -1.16
C HIS A 236 -0.40 17.20 -2.18
N ALA A 237 -0.94 16.02 -1.91
CA ALA A 237 -0.97 14.91 -2.85
C ALA A 237 -2.05 15.19 -3.92
N ILE A 238 -1.61 15.80 -5.03
CA ILE A 238 -2.46 16.12 -6.17
C ILE A 238 -2.15 15.17 -7.34
N VAL A 239 -3.20 14.56 -7.88
CA VAL A 239 -3.12 13.71 -9.07
C VAL A 239 -4.24 14.10 -10.03
N ILE A 240 -3.97 13.99 -11.33
CA ILE A 240 -4.94 14.33 -12.36
C ILE A 240 -5.55 13.06 -12.94
N PHE A 241 -6.87 13.08 -13.12
CA PHE A 241 -7.64 11.96 -13.65
C PHE A 241 -8.75 12.45 -14.59
N GLY A 242 -8.61 12.20 -15.89
CA GLY A 242 -9.56 12.61 -16.92
C GLY A 242 -9.86 14.12 -16.88
N GLY A 243 -8.82 14.93 -16.78
CA GLY A 243 -8.90 16.40 -16.67
C GLY A 243 -9.44 16.93 -15.32
N ARG A 244 -9.69 16.05 -14.34
CA ARG A 244 -10.11 16.43 -12.99
C ARG A 244 -8.92 16.43 -12.05
N VAL A 245 -8.87 17.43 -11.16
CA VAL A 245 -7.83 17.55 -10.14
C VAL A 245 -8.32 16.87 -8.87
N LEU A 246 -7.61 15.84 -8.43
CA LEU A 246 -7.93 15.08 -7.21
C LEU A 246 -6.94 15.43 -6.11
N ARG A 247 -7.46 15.82 -4.93
CA ARG A 247 -6.66 16.01 -3.72
C ARG A 247 -6.88 14.85 -2.75
N ILE A 248 -5.88 14.00 -2.62
CA ILE A 248 -6.00 12.67 -1.98
C ILE A 248 -5.25 12.55 -0.65
N ASP A 249 -4.82 13.67 -0.05
CA ASP A 249 -4.10 13.73 1.24
C ASP A 249 -4.70 12.81 2.31
N THR A 250 -6.02 12.90 2.50
CA THR A 250 -6.75 12.19 3.56
C THR A 250 -6.90 10.69 3.31
N TRP A 251 -6.58 10.23 2.11
CA TRP A 251 -6.78 8.84 1.68
C TRP A 251 -5.48 8.07 1.43
N LEU A 252 -4.33 8.73 1.40
CA LEU A 252 -3.01 8.10 1.16
C LEU A 252 -2.80 6.83 2.00
N ASP A 253 -2.93 6.92 3.32
CA ASP A 253 -2.74 5.80 4.26
C ASP A 253 -3.77 4.67 4.11
N TYR A 254 -4.89 4.95 3.42
CA TYR A 254 -6.01 4.03 3.24
C TYR A 254 -6.02 3.36 1.87
N HIS A 255 -5.19 3.83 0.94
CA HIS A 255 -5.10 3.29 -0.41
C HIS A 255 -4.71 1.80 -0.38
N PRO A 256 -5.51 0.90 -0.96
CA PRO A 256 -5.19 -0.52 -0.97
C PRO A 256 -3.86 -0.90 -1.64
N GLY A 257 -3.38 -0.10 -2.59
CA GLY A 257 -2.07 -0.30 -3.23
C GLY A 257 -0.88 0.25 -2.45
N GLY A 258 -1.12 0.89 -1.29
CA GLY A 258 -0.10 1.57 -0.48
C GLY A 258 0.09 3.05 -0.85
N GLU A 259 0.63 3.82 0.09
CA GLU A 259 0.82 5.27 -0.06
C GLU A 259 1.84 5.61 -1.16
N LYS A 260 2.94 4.85 -1.25
CA LYS A 260 4.06 5.16 -2.15
C LYS A 260 3.70 5.01 -3.62
N ALA A 261 2.81 4.09 -3.94
CA ALA A 261 2.23 3.97 -5.28
C ALA A 261 1.60 5.30 -5.73
N ILE A 262 0.88 5.98 -4.82
CA ILE A 262 0.29 7.29 -5.10
C ILE A 262 1.36 8.38 -5.15
N LEU A 263 2.34 8.36 -4.25
CA LEU A 263 3.39 9.39 -4.20
C LEU A 263 4.20 9.47 -5.50
N HIS A 264 4.37 8.36 -6.22
CA HIS A 264 4.97 8.35 -7.56
C HIS A 264 4.10 8.97 -8.66
N MET A 265 2.81 9.20 -8.40
CA MET A 265 1.85 9.83 -9.32
C MET A 265 1.57 11.29 -8.97
N VAL A 266 2.02 11.79 -7.81
CA VAL A 266 1.80 13.18 -7.41
C VAL A 266 2.43 14.13 -8.42
N GLY A 267 1.62 15.04 -8.97
CA GLY A 267 2.01 15.98 -10.02
C GLY A 267 1.91 15.44 -11.46
N LYS A 268 1.39 14.23 -11.65
CA LYS A 268 1.14 13.64 -12.97
C LYS A 268 -0.35 13.60 -13.32
N ASP A 269 -0.64 13.65 -14.61
CA ASP A 269 -1.83 13.01 -15.18
C ASP A 269 -1.63 11.50 -15.15
N ALA A 270 -2.29 10.87 -14.17
CA ALA A 270 -2.22 9.43 -13.93
C ALA A 270 -3.42 8.71 -14.57
N THR A 271 -4.03 9.28 -15.61
CA THR A 271 -5.28 8.74 -16.17
C THR A 271 -5.10 7.31 -16.68
N ASP A 272 -4.00 7.02 -17.37
CA ASP A 272 -3.78 5.72 -17.99
C ASP A 272 -3.45 4.67 -16.93
N GLU A 273 -2.64 5.02 -15.94
CA GLU A 273 -2.35 4.20 -14.76
C GLU A 273 -3.64 3.92 -13.95
N ILE A 274 -4.43 4.96 -13.66
CA ILE A 274 -5.69 4.78 -12.93
C ILE A 274 -6.63 3.84 -13.70
N ASN A 275 -6.74 3.99 -15.02
CA ASN A 275 -7.56 3.12 -15.85
C ASN A 275 -7.06 1.67 -15.85
N ALA A 276 -5.74 1.44 -15.89
CA ALA A 276 -5.15 0.11 -15.87
C ALA A 276 -5.35 -0.61 -14.52
N PHE A 277 -5.21 0.08 -13.38
CA PHE A 277 -5.19 -0.54 -12.05
C PHE A 277 -6.53 -0.57 -11.31
N HIS A 278 -7.55 0.20 -11.74
CA HIS A 278 -8.78 0.38 -10.94
C HIS A 278 -10.05 -0.06 -11.66
N SER A 279 -10.98 -0.63 -10.90
CA SER A 279 -12.33 -0.96 -11.38
C SER A 279 -13.16 0.30 -11.61
N GLU A 280 -14.20 0.20 -12.44
CA GLU A 280 -15.15 1.30 -12.65
C GLU A 280 -15.76 1.83 -11.34
N SER A 281 -16.04 0.94 -10.39
CA SER A 281 -16.55 1.34 -9.07
C SER A 281 -15.50 2.11 -8.26
N ALA A 282 -14.22 1.70 -8.31
CA ALA A 282 -13.13 2.42 -7.68
C ALA A 282 -12.90 3.79 -8.34
N LYS A 283 -12.86 3.86 -9.68
CA LYS A 283 -12.72 5.11 -10.43
C LYS A 283 -13.83 6.12 -10.09
N LYS A 284 -15.09 5.67 -9.98
CA LYS A 284 -16.21 6.52 -9.51
C LYS A 284 -16.02 6.99 -8.07
N GLN A 285 -15.47 6.15 -7.20
CA GLN A 285 -15.13 6.50 -5.82
C GLN A 285 -13.93 7.44 -5.71
N MET A 286 -13.05 7.56 -6.70
CA MET A 286 -11.95 8.52 -6.64
C MET A 286 -12.46 9.97 -6.82
N LEU A 287 -13.58 10.16 -7.51
CA LEU A 287 -14.15 11.48 -7.80
C LEU A 287 -14.69 12.24 -6.58
N ARG A 288 -14.84 11.59 -5.42
CA ARG A 288 -15.15 12.30 -4.15
C ARG A 288 -13.97 13.14 -3.63
N TYR A 289 -12.77 12.92 -4.15
CA TYR A 289 -11.57 13.72 -3.87
C TYR A 289 -11.35 14.85 -4.89
N GLN A 290 -12.28 15.04 -5.82
CA GLN A 290 -12.19 16.10 -6.83
C GLN A 290 -12.32 17.48 -6.18
N ILE A 291 -11.34 18.35 -6.44
CA ILE A 291 -11.35 19.76 -6.01
C ILE A 291 -11.60 20.74 -7.18
N GLY A 292 -11.44 20.28 -8.43
CA GLY A 292 -11.65 21.12 -9.62
C GLY A 292 -11.43 20.36 -10.93
N LYS A 293 -11.37 21.10 -12.02
CA LYS A 293 -10.98 20.64 -13.36
C LYS A 293 -9.85 21.52 -13.88
N ILE A 294 -8.94 20.95 -14.65
CA ILE A 294 -7.83 21.74 -15.20
C ILE A 294 -8.34 22.63 -16.32
N GLU A 295 -7.95 23.90 -16.28
CA GLU A 295 -8.31 24.89 -17.31
C GLU A 295 -7.55 24.68 -18.63
N LYS A 296 -6.30 24.20 -18.57
CA LYS A 296 -5.38 24.04 -19.70
C LYS A 296 -4.78 22.63 -19.73
N LYS A 297 -4.13 22.24 -20.83
CA LYS A 297 -3.39 20.97 -20.91
C LYS A 297 -2.35 20.92 -19.79
N TRP A 298 -2.36 19.83 -19.01
CA TRP A 298 -1.39 19.62 -17.94
C TRP A 298 -0.09 19.07 -18.50
N VAL A 299 1.02 19.53 -17.95
CA VAL A 299 2.35 18.98 -18.21
C VAL A 299 2.80 18.26 -16.95
N ASN A 300 3.11 16.97 -17.08
CA ASN A 300 3.52 16.15 -15.96
C ASN A 300 4.77 16.71 -15.28
N LEU A 301 4.72 16.80 -13.95
CA LEU A 301 5.85 17.19 -13.12
C LEU A 301 6.60 15.94 -12.65
N MET A 302 7.89 16.12 -12.34
CA MET A 302 8.63 15.09 -11.61
C MET A 302 8.04 14.97 -10.19
N PRO A 303 7.57 13.79 -9.77
CA PRO A 303 6.97 13.61 -8.45
C PRO A 303 7.93 14.02 -7.31
N PRO A 304 7.42 14.67 -6.24
CA PRO A 304 8.26 15.10 -5.12
C PRO A 304 9.11 13.98 -4.50
N ILE A 305 8.57 12.76 -4.43
CA ILE A 305 9.30 11.58 -3.92
C ILE A 305 10.55 11.25 -4.76
N GLN A 306 10.50 11.50 -6.08
CA GLN A 306 11.63 11.27 -6.99
C GLN A 306 12.66 12.40 -6.91
N LYS A 307 12.20 13.66 -6.73
CA LYS A 307 13.08 14.82 -6.48
C LYS A 307 13.91 14.62 -5.21
N ALA A 308 13.25 14.21 -4.12
CA ALA A 308 13.92 13.99 -2.83
C ALA A 308 15.01 12.93 -2.91
N SER A 309 14.75 11.78 -3.54
CA SER A 309 15.75 10.73 -3.79
C SER A 309 16.95 11.25 -4.58
N SER A 310 16.71 12.06 -5.62
CA SER A 310 17.79 12.64 -6.42
C SER A 310 18.70 13.54 -5.59
N THR A 311 18.15 14.37 -4.71
CA THR A 311 18.94 15.21 -3.79
C THR A 311 19.74 14.40 -2.78
N LEU A 312 19.14 13.35 -2.20
CA LEU A 312 19.81 12.48 -1.24
C LEU A 312 20.97 11.69 -1.88
N ASN A 313 20.82 11.28 -3.14
CA ASN A 313 21.90 10.65 -3.91
C ASN A 313 23.09 11.61 -4.16
N ILE A 314 22.88 12.93 -4.08
CA ILE A 314 23.93 13.94 -4.30
C ILE A 314 24.61 14.34 -2.98
N GLN A 315 23.85 14.46 -1.87
CA GLN A 315 24.36 14.99 -0.61
C GLN A 315 25.38 14.09 0.11
N GLU A 316 25.34 12.76 -0.05
CA GLU A 316 26.31 11.87 0.62
C GLU A 316 27.67 11.74 -0.07
N TYR A 317 27.89 12.39 -1.21
CA TYR A 317 29.22 12.48 -1.85
C TYR A 317 30.11 13.60 -1.28
N GLY A 318 29.55 14.49 -0.45
CA GLY A 318 30.30 15.51 0.27
C GLY A 318 30.67 15.03 1.67
N THR A 319 31.92 14.60 1.85
CA THR A 319 32.68 14.54 3.12
C THR A 319 31.86 14.33 4.41
N ASN A 320 31.89 13.12 4.97
CA ASN A 320 32.16 12.92 6.40
C ASN A 320 32.46 11.44 6.69
N SER A 321 33.63 11.21 7.30
CA SER A 321 34.10 9.91 7.81
C SER A 321 33.09 9.26 8.76
N PRO A 322 33.03 7.92 8.84
CA PRO A 322 32.08 7.24 9.71
C PRO A 322 32.54 7.33 11.16
N THR A 323 31.92 8.20 11.96
CA THR A 323 31.90 8.04 13.42
C THR A 323 30.80 7.05 13.76
N ASN A 324 31.15 5.99 14.49
CA ASN A 324 30.21 5.04 15.09
C ASN A 324 29.17 5.79 15.94
N SER A 325 27.99 5.98 15.39
CA SER A 325 26.78 6.23 16.15
C SER A 325 25.64 5.45 15.50
N ASP A 326 24.88 4.75 16.34
CA ASP A 326 23.78 3.89 15.94
C ASP A 326 22.81 4.60 14.97
N PRO A 327 22.18 3.88 14.03
CA PRO A 327 21.22 4.47 13.11
C PRO A 327 20.04 5.05 13.90
N PRO A 328 19.57 6.27 13.59
CA PRO A 328 18.41 6.83 14.25
C PRO A 328 17.19 5.94 13.93
N ARG A 329 16.58 5.40 14.98
CA ARG A 329 15.26 4.75 14.90
C ARG A 329 14.26 5.77 14.35
N ALA A 330 13.92 5.66 13.07
CA ALA A 330 12.85 6.42 12.43
C ALA A 330 11.48 5.90 12.92
N ASN A 331 11.09 6.29 14.13
CA ASN A 331 9.71 6.21 14.58
C ASN A 331 8.96 7.44 14.04
N GLY A 332 8.15 7.22 13.00
CA GLY A 332 6.94 8.00 12.74
C GLY A 332 7.11 9.34 12.01
N GLN A 333 6.42 9.42 10.87
CA GLN A 333 5.99 10.63 10.17
C GLN A 333 7.09 11.45 9.48
N LEU A 334 7.31 11.17 8.19
CA LEU A 334 7.59 12.22 7.20
C LEU A 334 6.35 13.12 7.11
N LYS A 335 6.17 14.00 8.11
CA LYS A 335 5.38 15.21 7.92
C LYS A 335 6.20 16.10 7.00
N LEU A 336 5.70 16.31 5.78
CA LEU A 336 6.05 17.47 4.97
C LEU A 336 5.82 18.73 5.82
N ASN A 337 6.86 19.23 6.47
CA ASN A 337 6.82 20.50 7.18
C ASN A 337 8.01 21.34 6.73
N LYS A 338 7.65 22.44 6.04
CA LYS A 338 8.40 23.68 5.79
C LYS A 338 9.79 23.53 5.15
N PHE A 339 9.82 23.50 3.82
CA PHE A 339 10.95 24.02 3.06
C PHE A 339 10.59 25.41 2.54
N SER A 340 11.11 26.46 3.18
CA SER A 340 11.19 27.78 2.55
C SER A 340 12.35 27.73 1.54
N VAL A 341 12.03 27.63 0.26
CA VAL A 341 13.02 27.84 -0.81
C VAL A 341 13.15 29.35 -0.98
N ALA A 342 14.24 29.92 -0.47
CA ALA A 342 14.67 31.24 -0.91
C ALA A 342 15.24 31.08 -2.33
N SER A 343 14.45 31.45 -3.33
CA SER A 343 14.88 31.56 -4.71
C SER A 343 15.87 32.73 -4.84
N LYS A 344 17.12 32.44 -5.20
CA LYS A 344 17.93 33.39 -5.95
C LYS A 344 17.98 32.91 -7.39
N GLU A 345 17.24 33.59 -8.24
CA GLU A 345 17.40 33.56 -9.68
C GLU A 345 18.83 34.01 -10.04
N THR A 346 19.58 33.17 -10.74
CA THR A 346 20.62 33.65 -11.65
C THR A 346 20.45 32.92 -12.97
N GLY A 347 19.82 33.62 -13.92
CA GLY A 347 19.74 33.18 -15.30
C GLY A 347 21.12 33.21 -15.94
N PHE A 348 21.48 32.11 -16.61
CA PHE A 348 22.43 32.15 -17.71
C PHE A 348 22.22 30.93 -18.63
N CYS A 349 21.53 31.15 -19.75
CA CYS A 349 21.63 30.29 -20.92
C CYS A 349 22.90 30.67 -21.68
N GLN A 350 23.76 29.70 -21.99
CA GLN A 350 24.64 29.84 -23.15
C GLN A 350 24.89 28.50 -23.85
N ASN A 351 24.57 28.52 -25.14
CA ASN A 351 24.89 27.51 -26.13
C ASN A 351 26.41 27.28 -26.20
N ILE A 352 26.85 26.02 -26.13
CA ILE A 352 28.21 25.64 -26.50
C ILE A 352 28.15 24.59 -27.63
N GLN A 353 28.44 25.05 -28.84
CA GLN A 353 28.79 24.21 -29.99
C GLN A 353 30.18 23.62 -29.77
N VAL A 354 30.28 22.29 -29.69
CA VAL A 354 31.57 21.60 -29.64
C VAL A 354 32.04 21.32 -31.07
N LYS A 355 33.13 21.97 -31.49
CA LYS A 355 33.85 21.65 -32.73
C LYS A 355 34.62 20.35 -32.59
N SER A 356 34.31 19.37 -33.43
CA SER A 356 35.06 18.13 -33.60
C SER A 356 36.42 18.37 -34.26
N ARG A 357 37.49 17.80 -33.72
CA ARG A 357 38.81 17.74 -34.37
C ARG A 357 39.20 16.28 -34.59
N GLU A 358 39.18 15.87 -35.86
CA GLU A 358 39.62 14.56 -36.34
C GLU A 358 41.12 14.34 -36.12
N ARG A 359 41.52 13.10 -35.82
CA ARG A 359 42.79 12.55 -36.30
C ARG A 359 42.72 11.02 -36.47
N ARG A 360 43.21 10.60 -37.65
CA ARG A 360 43.20 9.32 -38.38
C ARG A 360 43.59 8.03 -37.62
N ALA A 361 42.96 6.94 -38.08
CA ALA A 361 43.30 5.50 -37.94
C ALA A 361 44.58 5.10 -38.75
N PRO A 362 45.10 3.84 -38.74
CA PRO A 362 44.40 2.67 -39.31
C PRO A 362 44.70 1.29 -38.66
N LEU A 363 43.78 0.32 -38.83
CA LEU A 363 44.03 -0.93 -39.58
C LEU A 363 42.78 -1.81 -39.67
N THR A 364 42.55 -2.26 -40.89
CA THR A 364 41.39 -2.92 -41.49
C THR A 364 41.34 -4.42 -41.23
N LEU A 365 40.15 -4.97 -40.94
CA LEU A 365 39.72 -6.22 -41.54
C LEU A 365 38.28 -6.07 -42.03
N THR A 366 38.14 -6.01 -43.34
CA THR A 366 36.90 -5.95 -44.11
C THR A 366 36.16 -7.28 -44.04
N ASN A 367 34.87 -7.24 -43.72
CA ASN A 367 33.83 -7.99 -44.41
C ASN A 367 32.49 -7.26 -44.18
N ASN A 368 32.22 -6.31 -45.08
CA ASN A 368 30.88 -5.79 -45.32
C ASN A 368 30.18 -6.76 -46.26
N ILE A 369 29.00 -7.23 -45.88
CA ILE A 369 27.76 -7.30 -46.69
C ILE A 369 26.66 -7.77 -45.72
N GLU A 370 25.56 -7.00 -45.65
CA GLU A 370 24.33 -7.24 -44.85
C GLU A 370 24.32 -6.92 -43.33
N LEU A 371 24.78 -5.73 -42.93
CA LEU A 371 24.44 -5.19 -41.59
C LEU A 371 23.99 -3.72 -41.59
N ASP A 372 23.43 -3.24 -42.70
CA ASP A 372 22.95 -1.84 -42.81
C ASP A 372 21.41 -1.68 -42.72
N ASN A 373 20.65 -2.75 -42.51
CA ASN A 373 19.19 -2.69 -42.31
C ASN A 373 18.71 -2.97 -40.87
N LEU A 374 19.60 -3.15 -39.89
CA LEU A 374 19.24 -3.39 -38.48
C LEU A 374 19.60 -2.25 -37.52
N ARG A 375 20.01 -1.09 -38.05
CA ARG A 375 20.15 0.15 -37.26
C ARG A 375 18.90 1.01 -37.41
N ALA A 376 17.75 0.49 -36.98
CA ALA A 376 16.64 1.35 -36.62
C ALA A 376 17.14 2.21 -35.44
N ARG A 377 17.34 3.50 -35.72
CA ARG A 377 17.79 4.52 -34.79
C ARG A 377 16.95 4.46 -33.50
N ASP A 378 17.59 4.57 -32.34
CA ASP A 378 17.00 4.98 -31.05
C ASP A 378 16.43 6.41 -31.18
N ASN A 379 15.39 6.57 -31.99
CA ASN A 379 14.68 7.84 -32.25
C ASN A 379 13.56 8.11 -31.21
N THR A 380 13.48 7.33 -30.13
CA THR A 380 12.36 7.38 -29.17
C THR A 380 12.41 8.53 -28.16
N THR A 381 13.37 9.44 -28.26
CA THR A 381 13.61 10.48 -27.24
C THR A 381 13.08 11.87 -27.56
N ASN A 382 12.49 12.12 -28.73
CA ASN A 382 11.88 13.41 -29.07
C ASN A 382 10.59 13.23 -29.88
N LEU A 383 9.55 12.64 -29.28
CA LEU A 383 8.21 12.73 -29.85
C LEU A 383 7.70 14.16 -29.69
N ASP A 384 7.16 14.75 -30.76
CA ASP A 384 6.45 16.03 -30.65
C ASP A 384 5.15 15.87 -29.85
N GLU A 385 4.55 16.98 -29.42
CA GLU A 385 3.33 16.94 -28.59
C GLU A 385 2.14 16.29 -29.31
N GLU A 386 2.09 16.34 -30.64
CA GLU A 386 1.00 15.76 -31.44
C GLU A 386 1.16 14.24 -31.54
N GLN A 387 2.38 13.75 -31.72
CA GLN A 387 2.73 12.33 -31.68
C GLN A 387 2.44 11.75 -30.30
N LEU A 388 2.77 12.49 -29.24
CA LEU A 388 2.49 12.10 -27.86
C LEU A 388 0.99 11.90 -27.62
N GLU A 389 0.18 12.86 -28.06
CA GLU A 389 -1.26 12.83 -27.88
C GLU A 389 -1.92 11.73 -28.73
N ARG A 390 -1.48 11.55 -29.98
CA ARG A 390 -1.89 10.43 -30.83
C ARG A 390 -1.58 9.08 -30.18
N LEU A 391 -0.40 8.93 -29.59
CA LEU A 391 0.00 7.71 -28.91
C LEU A 391 -0.92 7.41 -27.72
N THR A 392 -1.14 8.38 -26.82
CA THR A 392 -2.06 8.24 -25.69
C THR A 392 -3.48 7.87 -26.15
N GLN A 393 -3.99 8.53 -27.18
CA GLN A 393 -5.35 8.28 -27.69
C GLN A 393 -5.46 6.90 -28.34
N SER A 394 -4.45 6.48 -29.11
CA SER A 394 -4.39 5.15 -29.72
C SER A 394 -4.33 4.04 -28.67
N PHE A 395 -3.59 4.24 -27.57
CA PHE A 395 -3.50 3.28 -26.46
C PHE A 395 -4.85 3.10 -25.77
N ARG A 396 -5.61 4.18 -25.56
CA ARG A 396 -6.97 4.09 -25.01
C ARG A 396 -7.92 3.33 -25.94
N SER A 397 -7.80 3.54 -27.25
CA SER A 397 -8.55 2.75 -28.24
C SER A 397 -8.16 1.27 -28.24
N LEU A 398 -6.89 0.93 -27.98
CA LEU A 398 -6.45 -0.45 -27.80
C LEU A 398 -7.15 -1.11 -26.61
N ILE A 399 -7.27 -0.40 -25.48
CA ILE A 399 -8.02 -0.89 -24.31
C ILE A 399 -9.47 -1.18 -24.70
N ASP A 400 -10.15 -0.23 -25.36
CA ASP A 400 -11.54 -0.41 -25.81
C ASP A 400 -11.70 -1.63 -26.72
N LYS A 401 -10.75 -1.86 -27.65
CA LYS A 401 -10.73 -3.05 -28.52
C LYS A 401 -10.60 -4.35 -27.71
N MET A 402 -9.75 -4.38 -26.69
CA MET A 402 -9.54 -5.56 -25.84
C MET A 402 -10.73 -5.84 -24.91
N GLU A 403 -11.35 -4.79 -24.37
CA GLU A 403 -12.59 -4.89 -23.60
C GLU A 403 -13.73 -5.42 -24.47
N ALA A 404 -13.91 -4.87 -25.68
CA ALA A 404 -14.92 -5.34 -26.63
C ALA A 404 -14.68 -6.80 -27.07
N ALA A 405 -13.43 -7.26 -27.08
CA ALA A 405 -13.05 -8.65 -27.36
C ALA A 405 -13.21 -9.60 -26.15
N GLY A 406 -13.68 -9.10 -25.00
CA GLY A 406 -13.90 -9.89 -23.78
C GLY A 406 -12.63 -10.34 -23.09
N LEU A 407 -11.46 -9.72 -23.36
CA LEU A 407 -10.19 -10.21 -22.83
C LEU A 407 -10.04 -9.97 -21.31
N TYR A 408 -10.80 -9.03 -20.76
CA TYR A 408 -10.84 -8.81 -19.31
C TYR A 408 -11.74 -9.81 -18.58
N ASP A 409 -12.59 -10.56 -19.29
CA ASP A 409 -13.48 -11.54 -18.67
C ASP A 409 -12.71 -12.79 -18.24
N CYS A 410 -12.91 -13.20 -16.99
CA CYS A 410 -12.28 -14.37 -16.42
C CYS A 410 -13.07 -15.65 -16.72
N HIS A 411 -12.48 -16.56 -17.51
CA HIS A 411 -13.00 -17.91 -17.69
C HIS A 411 -12.58 -18.82 -16.53
N TYR A 412 -13.43 -18.97 -15.51
CA TYR A 412 -13.14 -19.74 -14.29
C TYR A 412 -12.70 -21.20 -14.52
N TRP A 413 -13.06 -21.81 -15.66
CA TRP A 413 -12.57 -23.14 -16.05
C TRP A 413 -11.04 -23.21 -16.18
N ALA A 414 -10.38 -22.11 -16.54
CA ALA A 414 -8.93 -22.04 -16.55
C ALA A 414 -8.36 -22.29 -15.14
N TYR A 415 -8.92 -21.64 -14.11
CA TYR A 415 -8.49 -21.81 -12.72
C TYR A 415 -8.90 -23.15 -12.13
N PHE A 416 -10.01 -23.75 -12.59
CA PHE A 416 -10.33 -25.13 -12.24
C PHE A 416 -9.25 -26.11 -12.73
N ASN A 417 -8.77 -25.93 -13.97
CA ASN A 417 -7.68 -26.73 -14.53
C ASN A 417 -6.37 -26.50 -13.74
N ASP A 418 -6.06 -25.26 -13.37
CA ASP A 418 -4.90 -24.96 -12.54
C ASP A 418 -5.00 -25.58 -11.15
N ALA A 419 -6.16 -25.46 -10.49
CA ALA A 419 -6.40 -26.07 -9.19
C ALA A 419 -6.24 -27.59 -9.24
N THR A 420 -6.79 -28.22 -10.29
CA THR A 420 -6.64 -29.66 -10.52
C THR A 420 -5.17 -30.05 -10.68
N ARG A 421 -4.41 -29.32 -11.51
CA ARG A 421 -2.97 -29.55 -11.71
C ARG A 421 -2.19 -29.38 -10.40
N ILE A 422 -2.44 -28.30 -9.66
CA ILE A 422 -1.77 -28.00 -8.38
C ILE A 422 -2.05 -29.11 -7.35
N VAL A 423 -3.30 -29.56 -7.24
CA VAL A 423 -3.68 -30.66 -6.34
C VAL A 423 -2.99 -31.96 -6.74
N LEU A 424 -2.96 -32.31 -8.02
CA LEU A 424 -2.28 -33.53 -8.50
C LEU A 424 -0.77 -33.50 -8.21
N ILE A 425 -0.11 -32.36 -8.43
CA ILE A 425 1.32 -32.19 -8.09
C ILE A 425 1.53 -32.35 -6.58
N PHE A 426 0.65 -31.79 -5.75
CA PHE A 426 0.75 -31.95 -4.30
C PHE A 426 0.53 -33.40 -3.84
N LEU A 427 -0.44 -34.10 -4.42
CA LEU A 427 -0.69 -35.52 -4.12
C LEU A 427 0.50 -36.39 -4.54
N LEU A 428 1.13 -36.10 -5.68
CA LEU A 428 2.36 -36.77 -6.10
C LEU A 428 3.50 -36.52 -5.12
N MET A 429 3.65 -35.28 -4.64
CA MET A 429 4.65 -34.95 -3.61
C MET A 429 4.43 -35.78 -2.33
N LEU A 430 3.18 -35.91 -1.87
CA LEU A 430 2.83 -36.72 -0.69
C LEU A 430 3.08 -38.21 -0.92
N LEU A 431 2.77 -38.73 -2.12
CA LEU A 431 3.03 -40.13 -2.47
C LEU A 431 4.52 -40.47 -2.45
N LEU A 432 5.36 -39.59 -3.00
CA LEU A 432 6.82 -39.73 -2.95
C LEU A 432 7.35 -39.59 -1.51
N LEU A 433 6.78 -38.69 -0.72
CA LEU A 433 7.12 -38.53 0.70
C LEU A 433 6.83 -39.82 1.48
N HIS A 434 5.63 -40.38 1.31
CA HIS A 434 5.21 -41.62 1.95
C HIS A 434 6.08 -42.82 1.54
N SER A 435 6.53 -42.84 0.28
CA SER A 435 7.43 -43.88 -0.24
C SER A 435 8.88 -43.75 0.24
N GLY A 436 9.22 -42.71 1.02
CA GLY A 436 10.57 -42.43 1.49
C GLY A 436 11.48 -41.75 0.46
N TRP A 437 10.93 -41.29 -0.67
CA TRP A 437 11.68 -40.62 -1.75
C TRP A 437 11.78 -39.12 -1.47
N TYR A 438 12.43 -38.76 -0.37
CA TYR A 438 12.40 -37.40 0.17
C TYR A 438 12.94 -36.33 -0.78
N CYS A 439 14.05 -36.58 -1.49
CA CYS A 439 14.62 -35.61 -2.43
C CYS A 439 13.73 -35.38 -3.65
N SER A 440 13.14 -36.44 -4.21
CA SER A 440 12.20 -36.32 -5.32
C SER A 440 10.91 -35.62 -4.86
N SER A 441 10.39 -35.98 -3.69
CA SER A 441 9.26 -35.28 -3.06
C SER A 441 9.55 -33.78 -2.88
N ALA A 442 10.75 -33.41 -2.43
CA ALA A 442 11.17 -32.03 -2.31
C ALA A 442 11.15 -31.29 -3.66
N ALA A 443 11.64 -31.93 -4.73
CA ALA A 443 11.59 -31.33 -6.06
C ALA A 443 10.13 -31.09 -6.51
N ILE A 444 9.23 -32.05 -6.29
CA ILE A 444 7.81 -31.88 -6.62
C ILE A 444 7.15 -30.80 -5.73
N MET A 445 7.57 -30.63 -4.48
CA MET A 445 7.13 -29.49 -3.65
C MET A 445 7.54 -28.14 -4.27
N GLY A 446 8.74 -28.04 -4.83
CA GLY A 446 9.16 -26.85 -5.58
C GLY A 446 8.26 -26.59 -6.79
N CYS A 447 7.97 -27.62 -7.57
CA CYS A 447 7.03 -27.53 -8.70
C CYS A 447 5.62 -27.12 -8.26
N PHE A 448 5.16 -27.61 -7.10
CA PHE A 448 3.88 -27.20 -6.51
C PHE A 448 3.85 -25.69 -6.24
N TRP A 449 4.85 -25.14 -5.55
CA TRP A 449 4.92 -23.71 -5.28
C TRP A 449 5.12 -22.85 -6.53
N HIS A 450 5.88 -23.33 -7.52
CA HIS A 450 6.02 -22.68 -8.82
C HIS A 450 4.65 -22.46 -9.47
N GLN A 451 3.82 -23.50 -9.52
CA GLN A 451 2.49 -23.43 -10.11
C GLN A 451 1.49 -22.62 -9.27
N LEU A 452 1.61 -22.70 -7.95
CA LEU A 452 0.75 -22.00 -6.99
C LEU A 452 0.83 -20.47 -7.14
N VAL A 453 2.00 -19.93 -7.44
CA VAL A 453 2.24 -18.48 -7.53
C VAL A 453 1.37 -17.82 -8.60
N PHE A 454 1.09 -18.49 -9.72
CA PHE A 454 0.31 -17.89 -10.82
C PHE A 454 -1.12 -17.51 -10.39
N VAL A 455 -1.74 -18.32 -9.53
CA VAL A 455 -3.08 -18.01 -9.00
C VAL A 455 -3.01 -16.85 -8.01
N ALA A 456 -2.00 -16.84 -7.13
CA ALA A 456 -1.81 -15.74 -6.18
C ALA A 456 -1.53 -14.40 -6.88
N HIS A 457 -0.74 -14.41 -7.95
CA HIS A 457 -0.40 -13.27 -8.78
C HIS A 457 -1.67 -12.61 -9.36
N ASP A 458 -2.50 -13.38 -10.07
CA ASP A 458 -3.73 -12.87 -10.69
C ASP A 458 -4.72 -12.36 -9.65
N ALA A 459 -4.83 -13.06 -8.52
CA ALA A 459 -5.65 -12.63 -7.39
C ALA A 459 -5.13 -11.29 -6.80
N GLY A 460 -3.81 -11.14 -6.74
CA GLY A 460 -3.16 -9.91 -6.31
C GLY A 460 -3.52 -8.68 -7.17
N HIS A 461 -3.70 -8.89 -8.47
CA HIS A 461 -4.11 -7.90 -9.47
C HIS A 461 -5.62 -7.77 -9.71
N MET A 462 -6.43 -8.49 -8.93
CA MET A 462 -7.89 -8.53 -9.13
C MET A 462 -8.31 -9.06 -10.52
N GLY A 463 -7.55 -10.00 -11.07
CA GLY A 463 -7.79 -10.62 -12.38
C GLY A 463 -8.71 -11.85 -12.32
N ILE A 464 -9.14 -12.31 -11.14
CA ILE A 464 -9.95 -13.53 -11.02
C ILE A 464 -11.44 -13.19 -10.95
N THR A 465 -11.87 -12.43 -9.95
CA THR A 465 -13.29 -12.05 -9.77
C THR A 465 -13.51 -10.55 -9.97
N HIS A 466 -12.45 -9.77 -10.11
CA HIS A 466 -12.45 -8.30 -10.13
C HIS A 466 -13.01 -7.65 -8.86
N ASN A 467 -13.28 -8.43 -7.81
CA ASN A 467 -13.66 -7.95 -6.50
C ASN A 467 -12.42 -7.92 -5.58
N TYR A 468 -12.06 -6.72 -5.13
CA TYR A 468 -10.89 -6.51 -4.28
C TYR A 468 -10.84 -7.43 -3.06
N HIS A 469 -11.95 -7.62 -2.34
CA HIS A 469 -11.93 -8.41 -1.11
C HIS A 469 -11.84 -9.91 -1.38
N ILE A 470 -12.57 -10.40 -2.41
CA ILE A 470 -12.56 -11.82 -2.77
C ILE A 470 -11.19 -12.20 -3.31
N ASP A 471 -10.65 -11.45 -4.26
CA ASP A 471 -9.35 -11.77 -4.87
C ASP A 471 -8.20 -11.58 -3.87
N THR A 472 -8.25 -10.57 -2.99
CA THR A 472 -7.26 -10.45 -1.90
C THR A 472 -7.34 -11.68 -0.97
N LEU A 473 -8.53 -12.16 -0.62
CA LEU A 473 -8.67 -13.34 0.23
C LEU A 473 -8.15 -14.61 -0.46
N ILE A 474 -8.48 -14.82 -1.74
CA ILE A 474 -7.94 -15.92 -2.56
C ILE A 474 -6.41 -15.86 -2.56
N GLY A 475 -5.84 -14.70 -2.89
CA GLY A 475 -4.39 -14.51 -2.93
C GLY A 475 -3.74 -14.73 -1.57
N MET A 476 -4.35 -14.31 -0.46
CA MET A 476 -3.81 -14.54 0.89
C MET A 476 -3.90 -16.01 1.29
N VAL A 477 -4.96 -16.74 0.94
CA VAL A 477 -5.01 -18.18 1.21
C VAL A 477 -3.92 -18.90 0.40
N VAL A 478 -3.82 -18.62 -0.90
CA VAL A 478 -2.89 -19.27 -1.81
C VAL A 478 -1.43 -18.91 -1.50
N ALA A 479 -1.09 -17.61 -1.49
CA ALA A 479 0.28 -17.17 -1.25
C ALA A 479 0.72 -17.41 0.19
N ASN A 480 -0.14 -17.14 1.17
CA ASN A 480 0.28 -17.06 2.57
C ASN A 480 0.09 -18.39 3.31
N HIS A 481 -1.13 -18.96 3.32
CA HIS A 481 -1.40 -20.18 4.07
C HIS A 481 -0.74 -21.41 3.42
N ILE A 482 -0.78 -21.46 2.08
CA ILE A 482 -0.25 -22.58 1.31
C ILE A 482 1.19 -22.28 0.84
N GLY A 483 1.48 -21.06 0.41
CA GLY A 483 2.79 -20.68 -0.12
C GLY A 483 3.77 -20.10 0.91
N GLY A 484 3.33 -19.71 2.11
CA GLY A 484 4.18 -19.09 3.14
C GLY A 484 4.67 -17.66 2.83
N LEU A 485 4.08 -16.97 1.84
CA LEU A 485 4.46 -15.63 1.40
C LEU A 485 3.32 -14.62 1.65
N SER A 486 3.65 -13.41 2.07
CA SER A 486 2.65 -12.36 2.27
C SER A 486 2.19 -11.79 0.93
N LEU A 487 0.88 -11.91 0.64
CA LEU A 487 0.25 -11.22 -0.49
C LEU A 487 0.29 -9.71 -0.27
N GLY A 488 0.13 -9.25 0.98
CA GLY A 488 0.19 -7.83 1.31
C GLY A 488 1.54 -7.18 0.96
N TRP A 489 2.65 -7.84 1.34
CA TRP A 489 4.00 -7.43 0.92
C TRP A 489 4.10 -7.39 -0.60
N TRP A 490 3.70 -8.49 -1.26
CA TRP A 490 3.81 -8.61 -2.69
C TRP A 490 3.04 -7.50 -3.41
N LYS A 491 1.78 -7.23 -3.04
CA LYS A 491 0.98 -6.14 -3.62
C LYS A 491 1.65 -4.78 -3.42
N ARG A 492 2.21 -4.53 -2.23
CA ARG A 492 2.88 -3.26 -1.92
C ARG A 492 4.12 -3.04 -2.79
N SER A 493 4.97 -4.06 -2.94
CA SER A 493 6.18 -4.00 -3.77
C SER A 493 5.83 -3.92 -5.25
N HIS A 494 5.02 -4.88 -5.70
CA HIS A 494 4.77 -5.13 -7.10
C HIS A 494 3.93 -4.03 -7.76
N ASN A 495 2.97 -3.42 -7.05
CA ASN A 495 2.25 -2.26 -7.58
C ASN A 495 3.19 -1.07 -7.85
N ILE A 496 4.25 -0.91 -7.06
CA ILE A 496 5.24 0.15 -7.29
C ILE A 496 6.12 -0.22 -8.49
N HIS A 497 6.56 -1.48 -8.57
CA HIS A 497 7.27 -2.00 -9.74
C HIS A 497 6.51 -1.72 -11.05
N HIS A 498 5.19 -1.94 -11.09
CA HIS A 498 4.37 -1.64 -12.26
C HIS A 498 4.30 -0.13 -12.62
N LEU A 499 4.35 0.75 -11.64
CA LEU A 499 4.24 2.20 -11.86
C LEU A 499 5.57 2.85 -12.28
N VAL A 500 6.68 2.34 -11.77
CA VAL A 500 8.03 2.91 -11.98
C VAL A 500 9.01 1.84 -12.48
N THR A 501 8.54 0.96 -13.36
CA THR A 501 9.25 -0.23 -13.82
C THR A 501 10.68 0.06 -14.24
N ASN A 502 11.60 -0.74 -13.72
CA ASN A 502 13.03 -0.70 -13.98
C ASN A 502 13.74 0.61 -13.61
N SER A 503 13.10 1.46 -12.78
CA SER A 503 13.71 2.67 -12.24
C SER A 503 14.63 2.34 -11.07
N PRO A 504 15.97 2.57 -11.16
CA PRO A 504 16.91 2.12 -10.14
C PRO A 504 16.55 2.53 -8.71
N SER A 505 16.18 3.80 -8.48
CA SER A 505 15.94 4.36 -7.14
C SER A 505 14.53 4.10 -6.58
N HIS A 506 13.63 3.54 -7.39
CA HIS A 506 12.19 3.57 -7.11
C HIS A 506 11.51 2.21 -7.26
N ASP A 507 12.09 1.32 -8.06
CA ASP A 507 11.56 -0.01 -8.32
C ASP A 507 12.20 -1.04 -7.36
N PRO A 508 11.47 -1.54 -6.36
CA PRO A 508 12.01 -2.50 -5.40
C PRO A 508 12.36 -3.86 -6.01
N ASP A 509 11.80 -4.20 -7.17
CA ASP A 509 11.97 -5.52 -7.78
C ASP A 509 13.32 -5.65 -8.52
N ILE A 510 14.11 -4.57 -8.62
CA ILE A 510 15.48 -4.57 -9.15
C ILE A 510 16.55 -4.13 -8.13
N GLU A 511 16.13 -3.75 -6.93
CA GLU A 511 16.96 -3.25 -5.84
C GLU A 511 17.60 -4.41 -5.05
N HIS A 512 18.66 -5.00 -5.60
CA HIS A 512 19.24 -6.25 -5.09
C HIS A 512 20.67 -6.16 -4.52
N LEU A 513 21.16 -4.95 -4.22
CA LEU A 513 22.45 -4.83 -3.53
C LEU A 513 22.40 -5.55 -2.17
N PRO A 514 23.50 -6.23 -1.77
CA PRO A 514 24.83 -6.25 -2.41
C PRO A 514 25.04 -7.36 -3.47
N PHE A 515 24.01 -8.12 -3.84
CA PHE A 515 24.18 -9.34 -4.64
C PHE A 515 24.13 -9.13 -6.15
N LEU A 516 23.21 -8.29 -6.63
CA LEU A 516 23.04 -8.00 -8.05
C LEU A 516 22.88 -6.49 -8.29
N ALA A 517 23.39 -6.03 -9.43
CA ALA A 517 23.24 -4.68 -9.93
C ALA A 517 23.03 -4.73 -11.45
N ILE A 518 21.88 -4.21 -11.90
CA ILE A 518 21.48 -4.22 -13.32
C ILE A 518 21.79 -2.90 -14.04
N SER A 519 22.25 -1.90 -13.28
CA SER A 519 22.59 -0.56 -13.76
C SER A 519 23.86 -0.03 -13.07
N PRO A 520 24.69 0.77 -13.76
CA PRO A 520 25.83 1.44 -13.14
C PRO A 520 25.43 2.46 -12.07
N THR A 521 24.17 2.92 -12.07
CA THR A 521 23.64 3.84 -11.05
C THR A 521 23.79 3.28 -9.63
N PHE A 522 23.72 1.96 -9.46
CA PHE A 522 23.90 1.29 -8.16
C PHE A 522 25.30 1.51 -7.56
N PHE A 523 26.32 1.84 -8.36
CA PHE A 523 27.68 2.09 -7.85
C PHE A 523 27.82 3.40 -7.11
N LYS A 524 26.83 4.30 -7.24
CA LYS A 524 26.82 5.59 -6.57
C LYS A 524 26.32 5.54 -5.12
N SER A 525 25.89 4.36 -4.65
CA SER A 525 24.97 4.24 -3.53
C SER A 525 23.64 4.95 -3.84
N LEU A 526 22.53 4.29 -3.52
CA LEU A 526 21.23 4.68 -4.05
C LEU A 526 20.21 4.81 -2.93
N TYR A 527 19.57 5.95 -2.82
CA TYR A 527 18.41 6.10 -1.95
C TYR A 527 17.19 5.44 -2.58
N SER A 528 16.79 4.29 -2.03
CA SER A 528 15.56 3.60 -2.38
C SER A 528 14.37 4.33 -1.79
N THR A 529 13.48 4.84 -2.64
CA THR A 529 12.21 5.43 -2.18
C THR A 529 11.23 4.37 -1.69
N TYR A 530 11.42 3.10 -2.04
CA TYR A 530 10.57 2.01 -1.54
C TYR A 530 10.93 1.63 -0.10
N TYR A 531 12.22 1.49 0.19
CA TYR A 531 12.69 1.10 1.53
C TYR A 531 12.97 2.31 2.46
N ASP A 532 12.88 3.53 1.95
CA ASP A 532 13.25 4.80 2.64
C ASP A 532 14.68 4.77 3.22
N LYS A 533 15.60 4.12 2.51
CA LYS A 533 16.99 3.95 2.97
C LYS A 533 17.98 4.02 1.82
N VAL A 534 19.20 4.46 2.15
CA VAL A 534 20.34 4.34 1.25
C VAL A 534 20.74 2.86 1.14
N MET A 535 20.93 2.42 -0.10
CA MET A 535 21.48 1.13 -0.47
C MET A 535 22.96 1.33 -0.81
N PRO A 536 23.87 1.17 0.16
CA PRO A 536 25.27 1.49 -0.03
C PRO A 536 25.96 0.50 -0.98
N TYR A 537 26.83 1.01 -1.85
CA TYR A 537 27.74 0.18 -2.65
C TYR A 537 28.94 -0.30 -1.81
N THR A 538 28.64 -1.21 -0.87
CA THR A 538 29.58 -1.71 0.15
C THR A 538 30.75 -2.51 -0.42
N LYS A 539 31.76 -2.79 0.40
CA LYS A 539 32.87 -3.70 0.06
C LYS A 539 32.38 -5.10 -0.35
N VAL A 540 31.28 -5.58 0.22
CA VAL A 540 30.65 -6.85 -0.19
C VAL A 540 30.12 -6.74 -1.62
N ALA A 541 29.41 -5.67 -1.94
CA ALA A 541 28.93 -5.43 -3.31
C ALA A 541 30.11 -5.31 -4.30
N GLN A 542 31.16 -4.56 -3.94
CA GLN A 542 32.37 -4.44 -4.78
C GLN A 542 33.09 -5.77 -5.02
N ALA A 543 33.00 -6.72 -4.09
CA ALA A 543 33.55 -8.06 -4.25
C ALA A 543 32.64 -8.98 -5.09
N VAL A 544 31.33 -8.89 -4.91
CA VAL A 544 30.35 -9.80 -5.51
C VAL A 544 29.94 -9.39 -6.93
N ILE A 545 29.65 -8.10 -7.15
CA ILE A 545 29.12 -7.59 -8.43
C ILE A 545 30.01 -7.91 -9.65
N PRO A 546 31.35 -7.89 -9.57
CA PRO A 546 32.21 -8.38 -10.65
C PRO A 546 31.89 -9.81 -11.12
N TYR A 547 31.37 -10.67 -10.26
CA TYR A 547 31.07 -12.08 -10.56
C TYR A 547 29.58 -12.35 -10.76
N GLN A 548 28.72 -11.33 -10.69
CA GLN A 548 27.26 -11.49 -10.67
C GLN A 548 26.71 -12.29 -11.86
N ALA A 549 27.31 -12.18 -13.06
CA ALA A 549 26.88 -12.93 -14.23
C ALA A 549 27.02 -14.45 -14.05
N TRP A 550 28.06 -14.90 -13.33
CA TRP A 550 28.27 -16.30 -13.00
C TRP A 550 27.44 -16.75 -11.79
N LEU A 551 27.21 -15.84 -10.85
CA LEU A 551 26.47 -16.09 -9.61
C LEU A 551 24.95 -15.94 -9.77
N TYR A 552 24.46 -15.46 -10.92
CA TYR A 552 23.07 -15.14 -11.17
C TYR A 552 22.12 -16.29 -10.82
N TYR A 553 22.26 -17.46 -11.44
CA TYR A 553 21.41 -18.62 -11.14
C TYR A 553 21.59 -19.15 -9.72
N LEU A 554 22.80 -19.02 -9.16
CA LEU A 554 23.07 -19.40 -7.78
C LEU A 554 22.25 -18.51 -6.84
N PHE A 555 22.27 -17.18 -6.98
CA PHE A 555 21.49 -16.28 -6.15
C PHE A 555 19.99 -16.49 -6.33
N LEU A 556 19.51 -16.70 -7.55
CA LEU A 556 18.09 -16.97 -7.79
C LEU A 556 17.63 -18.29 -7.18
N SER A 557 18.54 -19.25 -6.96
CA SER A 557 18.23 -20.51 -6.25
C SER A 557 17.90 -20.28 -4.78
N PHE A 558 18.31 -19.15 -4.20
CA PHE A 558 17.98 -18.72 -2.83
C PHE A 558 16.90 -17.63 -2.77
N GLY A 559 16.36 -17.19 -3.91
CA GLY A 559 15.42 -16.07 -3.98
C GLY A 559 14.21 -16.23 -3.05
N ARG A 560 13.69 -17.45 -2.90
CA ARG A 560 12.51 -17.73 -2.07
C ARG A 560 12.74 -17.46 -0.58
N PHE A 561 13.96 -17.65 -0.08
CA PHE A 561 14.30 -17.31 1.30
C PHE A 561 14.23 -15.79 1.54
N ASN A 562 14.65 -14.99 0.56
CA ASN A 562 14.49 -13.54 0.62
C ASN A 562 13.01 -13.14 0.64
N LEU A 563 12.15 -13.82 -0.13
CA LEU A 563 10.70 -13.57 -0.12
C LEU A 563 10.06 -13.83 1.26
N TYR A 564 10.54 -14.82 2.02
CA TYR A 564 10.11 -15.01 3.42
C TYR A 564 10.54 -13.86 4.32
N ALA A 565 11.79 -13.40 4.19
CA ALA A 565 12.29 -12.29 4.98
C ALA A 565 11.47 -11.02 4.72
N LEU A 566 11.18 -10.72 3.45
CA LEU A 566 10.35 -9.59 3.05
C LEU A 566 8.90 -9.70 3.51
N SER A 567 8.33 -10.92 3.47
CA SER A 567 6.98 -11.18 3.99
C SER A 567 6.89 -10.89 5.49
N TRP A 568 7.88 -11.33 6.27
CA TRP A 568 7.93 -11.05 7.70
C TRP A 568 8.22 -9.59 8.02
N ASP A 569 9.13 -8.94 7.28
CA ASP A 569 9.42 -7.51 7.43
C ASP A 569 8.14 -6.67 7.28
N TYR A 570 7.36 -6.94 6.24
CA TYR A 570 6.06 -6.30 6.02
C TYR A 570 5.09 -6.50 7.19
N LEU A 571 4.97 -7.72 7.70
CA LEU A 571 4.05 -8.03 8.80
C LEU A 571 4.51 -7.45 10.14
N PHE A 572 5.80 -7.51 10.46
CA PHE A 572 6.34 -7.01 11.73
C PHE A 572 6.32 -5.49 11.80
N ASN A 573 6.67 -4.81 10.70
CA ASN A 573 6.69 -3.36 10.63
C ASN A 573 5.32 -2.74 10.33
N ASP A 574 4.25 -3.56 10.24
CA ASP A 574 2.88 -3.10 10.07
C ASP A 574 2.69 -2.20 8.82
N LEU A 575 3.30 -2.63 7.73
CA LEU A 575 3.45 -1.88 6.48
C LEU A 575 2.21 -1.93 5.56
N GLY A 576 1.10 -2.49 6.03
CA GLY A 576 -0.15 -2.63 5.28
C GLY A 576 -1.09 -1.43 5.39
N PRO A 577 -2.08 -1.31 4.48
CA PRO A 577 -2.98 -0.16 4.44
C PRO A 577 -3.90 -0.08 5.67
N ARG A 578 -4.23 1.15 6.09
CA ARG A 578 -5.09 1.38 7.27
C ARG A 578 -6.56 1.00 7.05
N SER A 579 -6.99 0.91 5.79
CA SER A 579 -8.38 0.56 5.42
C SER A 579 -8.78 -0.88 5.78
N ASN A 580 -7.83 -1.81 5.85
CA ASN A 580 -8.12 -3.24 6.02
C ASN A 580 -7.19 -3.90 7.04
N ARG A 581 -7.18 -3.39 8.27
CA ARG A 581 -6.27 -3.84 9.35
C ARG A 581 -6.36 -5.34 9.67
N TRP A 582 -7.51 -5.96 9.42
CA TRP A 582 -7.71 -7.40 9.64
C TRP A 582 -6.87 -8.27 8.69
N HIS A 583 -6.50 -7.76 7.51
CA HIS A 583 -5.63 -8.46 6.55
C HIS A 583 -4.31 -8.87 7.23
N ARG A 584 -3.70 -7.98 8.01
CA ARG A 584 -2.45 -8.28 8.73
C ARG A 584 -2.61 -9.47 9.68
N LEU A 585 -3.70 -9.52 10.44
CA LEU A 585 -3.95 -10.63 11.36
C LEU A 585 -4.19 -11.95 10.62
N PHE A 586 -4.93 -11.89 9.51
CA PHE A 586 -5.17 -13.05 8.65
C PHE A 586 -3.88 -13.56 7.99
N GLU A 587 -3.00 -12.66 7.58
CA GLU A 587 -1.70 -13.01 7.02
C GLU A 587 -0.72 -13.56 8.06
N ILE A 588 -0.76 -13.07 9.30
CA ILE A 588 0.00 -13.65 10.42
C ILE A 588 -0.50 -15.06 10.72
N SER A 589 -1.82 -15.29 10.77
CA SER A 589 -2.36 -16.64 10.95
C SER A 589 -1.97 -17.56 9.79
N GLY A 590 -1.91 -17.03 8.57
CA GLY A 590 -1.44 -17.78 7.40
C GLY A 590 0.01 -18.24 7.52
N HIS A 591 0.92 -17.37 7.97
CA HIS A 591 2.32 -17.76 8.17
C HIS A 591 2.47 -18.79 9.29
N ILE A 592 1.75 -18.61 10.40
CA ILE A 592 1.73 -19.58 11.50
C ILE A 592 1.24 -20.93 10.98
N PHE A 593 0.12 -20.95 10.25
CA PHE A 593 -0.41 -22.15 9.63
C PHE A 593 0.60 -22.79 8.67
N PHE A 594 1.25 -21.99 7.82
CA PHE A 594 2.28 -22.45 6.89
C PHE A 594 3.40 -23.19 7.60
N TRP A 595 4.00 -22.57 8.63
CA TRP A 595 5.11 -23.19 9.36
C TRP A 595 4.67 -24.40 10.20
N ILE A 596 3.41 -24.48 10.61
CA ILE A 596 2.86 -25.68 11.24
C ILE A 596 2.78 -26.83 10.22
N TRP A 597 2.16 -26.65 9.06
CA TRP A 597 2.02 -27.77 8.11
C TRP A 597 3.35 -28.11 7.42
N PHE A 598 4.12 -27.10 6.98
CA PHE A 598 5.39 -27.31 6.30
C PHE A 598 6.51 -27.66 7.28
N GLY A 599 6.73 -26.81 8.30
CA GLY A 599 7.84 -26.97 9.25
C GLY A 599 7.64 -28.13 10.23
N TYR A 600 6.45 -28.25 10.81
CA TYR A 600 6.20 -29.26 11.84
C TYR A 600 5.70 -30.59 11.25
N TYR A 601 4.58 -30.60 10.53
CA TYR A 601 4.02 -31.86 10.02
C TYR A 601 4.87 -32.48 8.91
N LEU A 602 5.23 -31.70 7.89
CA LEU A 602 5.99 -32.21 6.76
C LEU A 602 7.46 -32.46 7.14
N LEU A 603 8.21 -31.45 7.59
CA LEU A 603 9.64 -31.62 7.84
C LEU A 603 9.93 -32.39 9.14
N TYR A 604 9.36 -31.99 10.28
CA TYR A 604 9.74 -32.56 11.57
C TYR A 604 9.15 -33.96 11.80
N LEU A 605 7.86 -34.17 11.51
CA LEU A 605 7.20 -35.46 11.76
C LEU A 605 7.38 -36.48 10.63
N SER A 606 7.47 -36.05 9.37
CA SER A 606 7.46 -36.99 8.23
C SER A 606 8.85 -37.34 7.68
N ILE A 607 9.91 -36.58 8.02
CA ILE A 607 11.28 -36.84 7.53
C ILE A 607 12.19 -37.24 8.70
N PRO A 608 12.85 -38.42 8.65
CA PRO A 608 13.45 -39.05 9.84
C PRO A 608 14.74 -38.37 10.33
N THR A 609 15.60 -37.90 9.43
CA THR A 609 16.93 -37.40 9.78
C THR A 609 17.10 -35.92 9.48
N TRP A 610 17.92 -35.22 10.26
CA TRP A 610 18.20 -33.79 10.06
C TRP A 610 18.83 -33.46 8.69
N SER A 611 19.75 -34.30 8.21
CA SER A 611 20.38 -34.13 6.89
C SER A 611 19.36 -34.16 5.75
N LEU A 612 18.43 -35.12 5.78
CA LEU A 612 17.32 -35.19 4.81
C LEU A 612 16.37 -34.00 4.90
N ARG A 613 16.13 -33.44 6.10
CA ARG A 613 15.30 -32.23 6.27
C ARG A 613 15.97 -31.02 5.62
N ILE A 614 17.27 -30.83 5.84
CA ILE A 614 18.04 -29.78 5.16
C ILE A 614 18.00 -29.99 3.65
N ALA A 615 18.25 -31.21 3.17
CA ALA A 615 18.19 -31.53 1.74
C ALA A 615 16.81 -31.24 1.15
N PHE A 616 15.73 -31.60 1.86
CA PHE A 616 14.36 -31.31 1.44
C PHE A 616 14.13 -29.81 1.29
N VAL A 617 14.48 -29.01 2.32
CA VAL A 617 14.35 -27.56 2.27
C VAL A 617 15.16 -26.98 1.12
N MET A 618 16.43 -27.36 0.98
CA MET A 618 17.28 -26.84 -0.09
C MET A 618 16.70 -27.16 -1.47
N ILE A 619 16.39 -28.43 -1.75
CA ILE A 619 15.87 -28.84 -3.06
C ILE A 619 14.52 -28.18 -3.35
N SER A 620 13.58 -28.18 -2.41
CA SER A 620 12.23 -27.64 -2.65
C SER A 620 12.24 -26.14 -2.92
N HIS A 621 13.21 -25.40 -2.37
CA HIS A 621 13.34 -23.96 -2.58
C HIS A 621 14.15 -23.64 -3.85
N MET A 622 15.21 -24.41 -4.13
CA MET A 622 16.01 -24.23 -5.34
C MET A 622 15.21 -24.59 -6.61
N VAL A 623 14.30 -25.57 -6.54
CA VAL A 623 13.44 -25.92 -7.69
C VAL A 623 12.45 -24.81 -8.06
N THR A 624 12.19 -23.83 -7.19
CA THR A 624 11.41 -22.64 -7.58
C THR A 624 12.24 -21.60 -8.35
N MET A 625 13.55 -21.80 -8.53
CA MET A 625 14.44 -20.87 -9.25
C MET A 625 13.93 -20.50 -10.67
N PRO A 626 13.36 -21.40 -11.49
CA PRO A 626 12.88 -21.02 -12.82
C PRO A 626 11.82 -19.91 -12.79
N LEU A 627 10.99 -19.85 -11.75
CA LEU A 627 10.05 -18.75 -11.54
C LEU A 627 10.78 -17.41 -11.30
N HIS A 628 11.83 -17.38 -10.47
CA HIS A 628 12.63 -16.17 -10.25
C HIS A 628 13.38 -15.75 -11.51
N VAL A 629 13.90 -16.72 -12.27
CA VAL A 629 14.49 -16.46 -13.59
C VAL A 629 13.45 -15.77 -14.46
N GLN A 630 12.24 -16.31 -14.56
CA GLN A 630 11.21 -15.73 -15.40
C GLN A 630 10.86 -14.27 -15.06
N PHE A 631 10.75 -13.92 -13.77
CA PHE A 631 10.57 -12.52 -13.38
C PHE A 631 11.75 -11.64 -13.81
N THR A 632 12.98 -12.07 -13.51
CA THR A 632 14.17 -11.26 -13.82
C THR A 632 14.49 -11.18 -15.30
N LEU A 633 14.12 -12.20 -16.09
CA LEU A 633 14.30 -12.25 -17.54
C LEU A 633 13.69 -11.04 -18.20
N SER A 634 12.43 -10.76 -17.91
CA SER A 634 11.68 -9.71 -18.58
C SER A 634 12.12 -8.28 -18.24
N HIS A 635 12.97 -8.06 -17.23
CA HIS A 635 13.34 -6.72 -16.76
C HIS A 635 14.85 -6.45 -16.75
N PHE A 636 15.69 -7.41 -16.35
CA PHE A 636 17.10 -7.14 -16.05
C PHE A 636 17.93 -6.75 -17.27
N ALA A 637 17.51 -7.18 -18.47
CA ALA A 637 18.13 -6.79 -19.73
C ALA A 637 17.55 -5.50 -20.32
N MET A 638 16.47 -4.97 -19.75
CA MET A 638 15.67 -3.89 -20.33
C MET A 638 16.15 -2.51 -19.88
N SER A 639 15.52 -1.49 -20.48
CA SER A 639 15.68 -0.06 -20.20
C SER A 639 15.74 0.31 -18.73
N THR A 640 16.89 0.62 -18.11
CA THR A 640 16.94 1.23 -16.76
C THR A 640 17.03 2.76 -16.82
N SER A 641 16.90 3.38 -17.99
CA SER A 641 16.86 4.84 -18.08
C SER A 641 15.55 5.37 -17.52
N THR A 642 15.61 6.53 -16.89
CA THR A 642 14.47 7.28 -16.37
C THR A 642 14.34 8.60 -17.14
N PRO A 643 13.70 8.58 -18.33
CA PRO A 643 13.35 9.80 -19.06
C PRO A 643 12.55 10.77 -18.20
N GLY A 644 12.45 12.02 -18.67
CA GLY A 644 11.67 13.05 -18.00
C GLY A 644 10.19 12.66 -17.81
N PRO A 645 9.43 13.43 -17.00
CA PRO A 645 8.05 13.09 -16.61
C PRO A 645 7.05 13.07 -17.77
N SER A 646 7.45 13.48 -18.98
CA SER A 646 6.64 13.51 -20.20
C SER A 646 6.61 12.20 -20.98
N GLU A 647 7.40 11.18 -20.62
CA GLU A 647 7.32 9.85 -21.27
C GLU A 647 5.92 9.24 -21.04
N PRO A 648 5.21 8.82 -22.10
CA PRO A 648 3.96 8.06 -21.98
C PRO A 648 4.17 6.79 -21.19
N TRP A 649 3.26 6.53 -20.25
CA TRP A 649 3.25 5.29 -19.50
C TRP A 649 3.31 4.03 -20.38
N PRO A 650 2.52 3.86 -21.47
CA PRO A 650 2.63 2.64 -22.28
C PRO A 650 3.98 2.50 -23.00
N GLN A 651 4.61 3.60 -23.40
CA GLN A 651 5.97 3.58 -23.96
C GLN A 651 7.00 3.17 -22.91
N GLN A 652 6.87 3.70 -21.69
CA GLN A 652 7.71 3.31 -20.56
C GLN A 652 7.60 1.80 -20.30
N GLN A 653 6.38 1.25 -20.23
CA GLN A 653 6.17 -0.19 -20.01
C GLN A 653 6.84 -1.03 -21.10
N LEU A 654 6.65 -0.72 -22.39
CA LEU A 654 7.26 -1.48 -23.50
C LEU A 654 8.79 -1.41 -23.51
N ARG A 655 9.40 -0.29 -23.12
CA ARG A 655 10.86 -0.13 -23.11
C ARG A 655 11.53 -0.79 -21.90
N THR A 656 10.79 -0.96 -20.81
CA THR A 656 11.29 -1.47 -19.52
C THR A 656 10.96 -2.95 -19.30
N THR A 657 10.24 -3.58 -20.23
CA THR A 657 9.81 -4.98 -20.14
C THR A 657 9.98 -5.70 -21.48
N MET A 658 10.16 -7.02 -21.45
CA MET A 658 10.12 -7.88 -22.63
C MET A 658 9.35 -9.18 -22.38
N ASP A 659 8.81 -9.73 -23.45
CA ASP A 659 8.11 -11.01 -23.44
C ASP A 659 9.01 -12.16 -23.90
N VAL A 660 8.67 -13.36 -23.43
CA VAL A 660 9.32 -14.61 -23.84
C VAL A 660 8.43 -15.33 -24.84
N ASP A 661 8.91 -15.46 -26.08
CA ASP A 661 8.26 -16.27 -27.10
C ASP A 661 8.45 -17.76 -26.78
N CYS A 662 7.33 -18.44 -26.57
CA CYS A 662 7.31 -19.86 -26.32
C CYS A 662 6.08 -20.52 -26.95
N PRO A 663 6.21 -21.78 -27.41
CA PRO A 663 5.08 -22.59 -27.85
C PRO A 663 3.97 -22.68 -26.79
N THR A 664 2.72 -22.77 -27.23
CA THR A 664 1.53 -22.82 -26.36
C THR A 664 1.55 -23.95 -25.33
N TRP A 665 2.18 -25.09 -25.65
CA TRP A 665 2.30 -26.20 -24.71
C TRP A 665 3.20 -25.90 -23.50
N LEU A 666 3.98 -24.82 -23.52
CA LEU A 666 4.75 -24.33 -22.36
C LEU A 666 3.97 -23.33 -21.50
N ASP A 667 2.73 -22.98 -21.85
CA ASP A 667 1.91 -22.02 -21.09
C ASP A 667 1.64 -22.49 -19.66
N TRP A 668 1.52 -23.80 -19.43
CA TRP A 668 1.36 -24.34 -18.08
C TRP A 668 2.64 -24.18 -17.25
N PHE A 669 3.82 -24.20 -17.87
CA PHE A 669 5.10 -24.05 -17.18
C PHE A 669 5.36 -22.57 -16.83
N HIS A 670 5.17 -21.69 -17.80
CA HIS A 670 5.39 -20.24 -17.63
C HIS A 670 4.24 -19.51 -16.96
N GLY A 671 3.06 -20.12 -16.93
CA GLY A 671 1.92 -19.60 -16.19
C GLY A 671 1.37 -18.26 -16.69
N GLY A 672 1.65 -17.83 -17.92
CA GLY A 672 1.26 -16.50 -18.41
C GLY A 672 2.26 -15.40 -18.06
N LEU A 673 3.23 -15.66 -17.17
CA LEU A 673 4.28 -14.71 -16.81
C LEU A 673 5.31 -14.51 -17.93
N GLN A 674 5.20 -15.21 -19.06
CA GLN A 674 6.02 -14.97 -20.25
C GLN A 674 5.57 -13.71 -21.01
N PHE A 675 4.40 -13.18 -20.67
CA PHE A 675 3.81 -11.98 -21.28
C PHE A 675 3.93 -10.77 -20.33
N GLN A 676 5.11 -10.49 -19.80
CA GLN A 676 5.31 -9.38 -18.85
C GLN A 676 4.99 -8.01 -19.44
N ALA A 677 5.38 -7.73 -20.68
CA ALA A 677 5.07 -6.46 -21.32
C ALA A 677 3.56 -6.23 -21.46
N VAL A 678 2.83 -7.28 -21.87
CA VAL A 678 1.36 -7.23 -21.93
C VAL A 678 0.75 -7.12 -20.54
N HIS A 679 1.30 -7.87 -19.58
CA HIS A 679 0.84 -7.85 -18.19
C HIS A 679 1.03 -6.46 -17.55
N HIS A 680 2.14 -5.79 -17.80
CA HIS A 680 2.43 -4.44 -17.31
C HIS A 680 1.47 -3.39 -17.88
N LEU A 681 1.09 -3.53 -19.16
CA LEU A 681 0.08 -2.66 -19.78
C LEU A 681 -1.33 -2.94 -19.25
N PHE A 682 -1.66 -4.20 -18.99
CA PHE A 682 -3.01 -4.65 -18.63
C PHE A 682 -3.01 -5.59 -17.41
N PRO A 683 -2.61 -5.11 -16.22
CA PRO A 683 -2.33 -5.96 -15.05
C PRO A 683 -3.57 -6.71 -14.54
N ARG A 684 -4.76 -6.15 -14.75
CA ARG A 684 -6.04 -6.73 -14.32
C ARG A 684 -6.59 -7.78 -15.29
N MET A 685 -5.94 -7.99 -16.44
CA MET A 685 -6.36 -8.98 -17.41
C MET A 685 -6.02 -10.39 -16.90
N PRO A 686 -6.97 -11.35 -16.89
CA PRO A 686 -6.70 -12.73 -16.50
C PRO A 686 -5.60 -13.36 -17.37
N ARG A 687 -4.65 -14.08 -16.75
CA ARG A 687 -3.43 -14.55 -17.45
C ARG A 687 -3.67 -15.46 -18.65
N HIS A 688 -4.78 -16.20 -18.67
CA HIS A 688 -5.15 -17.08 -19.78
C HIS A 688 -5.51 -16.31 -21.06
N ASN A 689 -5.77 -15.00 -20.97
CA ASN A 689 -6.05 -14.13 -22.11
C ASN A 689 -4.80 -13.37 -22.61
N LEU A 690 -3.70 -13.34 -21.83
CA LEU A 690 -2.51 -12.55 -22.17
C LEU A 690 -1.85 -12.95 -23.49
N ARG A 691 -1.87 -14.24 -23.84
CA ARG A 691 -1.36 -14.70 -25.14
C ARG A 691 -2.14 -14.08 -26.30
N LYS A 692 -3.47 -14.02 -26.21
CA LYS A 692 -4.31 -13.37 -27.22
C LYS A 692 -4.07 -11.86 -27.23
N ALA A 693 -3.97 -11.23 -26.05
CA ALA A 693 -3.66 -9.81 -25.93
C ALA A 693 -2.29 -9.43 -26.51
N SER A 694 -1.28 -10.32 -26.43
CA SER A 694 0.04 -10.10 -27.04
C SER A 694 -0.02 -9.84 -28.54
N GLY A 695 -0.97 -10.46 -29.25
CA GLY A 695 -1.22 -10.20 -30.68
C GLY A 695 -1.67 -8.76 -30.92
N TYR A 696 -2.65 -8.28 -30.15
CA TYR A 696 -3.13 -6.89 -30.22
C TYR A 696 -2.05 -5.87 -29.87
N VAL A 697 -1.24 -6.14 -28.83
CA VAL A 697 -0.13 -5.25 -28.45
C VAL A 697 0.92 -5.21 -29.55
N ARG A 698 1.24 -6.35 -30.17
CA ARG A 698 2.20 -6.41 -31.28
C ARG A 698 1.72 -5.59 -32.47
N GLU A 699 0.46 -5.76 -32.88
CA GLU A 699 -0.15 -5.01 -33.98
C GLU A 699 -0.14 -3.50 -33.68
N TRP A 700 -0.65 -3.10 -32.51
CA TRP A 700 -0.67 -1.69 -32.10
C TRP A 700 0.75 -1.10 -32.04
N SER A 701 1.72 -1.83 -31.47
CA SER A 701 3.11 -1.35 -31.36
C SER A 701 3.72 -1.08 -32.74
N LEU A 702 3.44 -1.93 -33.73
CA LEU A 702 3.85 -1.73 -35.12
C LEU A 702 3.16 -0.51 -35.75
N GLU A 703 1.85 -0.32 -35.51
CA GLU A 703 1.08 0.83 -36.01
C GLU A 703 1.63 2.17 -35.49
N VAL A 704 2.01 2.24 -34.21
CA VAL A 704 2.51 3.47 -33.58
C VAL A 704 4.03 3.64 -33.63
N GLY A 705 4.76 2.67 -34.21
CA GLY A 705 6.22 2.70 -34.32
C GLY A 705 6.96 2.48 -32.99
N LEU A 706 6.34 1.81 -32.01
CA LEU A 706 6.97 1.41 -30.76
C LEU A 706 7.58 0.00 -30.87
N LYS A 707 8.74 -0.19 -30.22
CA LYS A 707 9.41 -1.48 -30.19
C LYS A 707 8.74 -2.38 -29.14
N TYR A 708 8.19 -3.51 -29.59
CA TYR A 708 7.70 -4.58 -28.73
C TYR A 708 8.74 -5.70 -28.66
N GLU A 709 9.38 -5.81 -27.50
CA GLU A 709 10.52 -6.69 -27.27
C GLU A 709 10.02 -8.10 -26.92
N ILE A 710 10.19 -9.05 -27.85
CA ILE A 710 9.81 -10.45 -27.65
C ILE A 710 10.89 -11.38 -28.22
N TYR A 711 11.36 -12.32 -27.40
CA TYR A 711 12.49 -13.18 -27.75
C TYR A 711 12.31 -14.61 -27.22
N GLY A 712 12.99 -15.59 -27.82
CA GLY A 712 12.97 -16.95 -27.31
C GLY A 712 13.63 -17.07 -25.93
N PHE A 713 13.22 -18.05 -25.11
CA PHE A 713 13.70 -18.22 -23.73
C PHE A 713 15.23 -18.22 -23.59
N GLY A 714 15.95 -18.91 -24.49
CA GLY A 714 17.42 -18.93 -24.48
C GLY A 714 18.04 -17.57 -24.79
N GLU A 715 17.46 -16.81 -25.70
CA GLU A 715 17.92 -15.46 -26.04
C GLU A 715 17.67 -14.48 -24.89
N CYS A 716 16.51 -14.53 -24.25
CA CYS A 716 16.23 -13.73 -23.05
C CYS A 716 17.29 -13.95 -21.96
N ASN A 717 17.64 -15.21 -21.67
CA ASN A 717 18.70 -15.54 -20.72
C ASN A 717 20.05 -14.98 -21.17
N GLY A 718 20.41 -15.14 -22.45
CA GLY A 718 21.63 -14.57 -23.02
C GLY A 718 21.73 -13.06 -22.83
N ARG A 719 20.62 -12.33 -23.06
CA ARG A 719 20.53 -10.87 -22.87
C ARG A 719 20.73 -10.47 -21.41
N VAL A 720 20.08 -11.14 -20.46
CA VAL A 720 20.26 -10.86 -19.02
C VAL A 720 21.69 -11.12 -18.59
N ILE A 721 22.26 -12.27 -18.93
CA ILE A 721 23.66 -12.60 -18.59
C ILE A 721 24.63 -11.60 -19.22
N SER A 722 24.40 -11.19 -20.47
CA SER A 722 25.22 -10.15 -21.14
C SER A 722 25.14 -8.83 -20.39
N ARG A 723 23.94 -8.36 -20.04
CA ARG A 723 23.73 -7.11 -19.31
C ARG A 723 24.40 -7.13 -17.93
N LEU A 724 24.20 -8.20 -17.18
CA LEU A 724 24.87 -8.40 -15.88
C LEU A 724 26.40 -8.44 -16.05
N GLY A 725 26.90 -9.04 -17.12
CA GLY A 725 28.32 -9.09 -17.47
C GLY A 725 28.90 -7.72 -17.86
N GLU A 726 28.15 -6.88 -18.55
CA GLU A 726 28.51 -5.49 -18.86
C GLU A 726 28.65 -4.66 -17.58
N VAL A 727 27.64 -4.68 -16.73
CA VAL A 727 27.65 -3.96 -15.45
C VAL A 727 28.78 -4.48 -14.56
N ALA A 728 29.03 -5.79 -14.55
CA ALA A 728 30.14 -6.40 -13.83
C ALA A 728 31.53 -5.94 -14.34
N ARG A 729 31.70 -5.76 -15.66
CA ARG A 729 32.94 -5.20 -16.24
C ARG A 729 33.14 -3.75 -15.80
N GLN A 730 32.07 -2.94 -15.78
CA GLN A 730 32.14 -1.57 -15.31
C GLN A 730 32.48 -1.50 -13.81
N ALA A 731 31.95 -2.40 -12.99
CA ALA A 731 32.32 -2.53 -11.58
C ALA A 731 33.81 -2.87 -11.39
N ARG A 732 34.36 -3.80 -12.19
CA ARG A 732 35.79 -4.12 -12.17
C ARG A 732 36.65 -2.92 -12.57
N PHE A 733 36.29 -2.26 -13.67
CA PHE A 733 36.99 -1.08 -14.14
C PHE A 733 36.99 0.04 -13.09
N LEU A 734 35.83 0.32 -12.47
CA LEU A 734 35.74 1.30 -11.40
C LEU A 734 36.66 0.96 -10.22
N LYS A 735 36.73 -0.32 -9.83
CA LYS A 735 37.62 -0.80 -8.78
C LYS A 735 39.10 -0.65 -9.16
N GLU A 736 39.48 -1.03 -10.37
CA GLU A 736 40.85 -0.88 -10.89
C GLU A 736 41.27 0.59 -10.95
N CYS A 737 40.37 1.49 -11.36
CA CYS A 737 40.60 2.93 -11.31
C CYS A 737 40.83 3.43 -9.88
N GLN A 738 39.98 3.02 -8.93
CA GLN A 738 40.14 3.39 -7.51
C GLN A 738 41.48 2.89 -6.95
N GLU A 739 41.85 1.63 -7.22
CA GLU A 739 43.12 1.05 -6.79
C GLU A 739 44.33 1.74 -7.44
N SER A 740 44.24 2.08 -8.73
CA SER A 740 45.28 2.83 -9.44
C SER A 740 45.45 4.23 -8.87
N VAL A 741 44.36 4.94 -8.59
CA VAL A 741 44.38 6.28 -7.95
C VAL A 741 45.07 6.22 -6.59
N ILE A 742 44.68 5.25 -5.75
CA ILE A 742 45.29 5.05 -4.42
C ILE A 742 46.77 4.71 -4.55
N LYS A 743 47.15 3.82 -5.48
CA LYS A 743 48.54 3.38 -5.67
C LYS A 743 49.44 4.47 -6.23
N LYS A 744 48.94 5.29 -7.15
CA LYS A 744 49.69 6.40 -7.75
C LYS A 744 49.78 7.63 -6.84
N GLY A 745 48.95 7.70 -5.80
CA GLY A 745 48.84 8.90 -4.95
C GLY A 745 48.23 10.10 -5.68
N GLU A 746 47.73 9.91 -6.90
CA GLU A 746 47.02 10.91 -7.70
C GLU A 746 45.57 11.01 -7.19
N PHE A 747 45.40 11.40 -5.93
CA PHE A 747 44.11 11.95 -5.51
C PHE A 747 43.88 13.15 -6.42
N LEU A 748 42.70 13.22 -7.06
CA LEU A 748 42.32 14.33 -7.93
C LEU A 748 42.66 15.66 -7.23
N HIS A 749 43.79 16.28 -7.61
CA HIS A 749 44.00 17.71 -7.47
C HIS A 749 43.02 18.34 -8.45
N GLY A 750 41.77 18.41 -8.04
CA GLY A 750 40.75 19.14 -8.76
C GLY A 750 41.01 20.62 -8.54
N ASP A 751 41.82 21.22 -9.41
CA ASP A 751 41.65 22.62 -9.76
C ASP A 751 40.31 22.74 -10.49
N TRP A 752 39.23 22.85 -9.71
CA TRP A 752 37.93 23.29 -10.20
C TRP A 752 37.84 24.79 -9.87
N GLU A 753 38.47 25.62 -10.69
CA GLU A 753 38.14 27.05 -10.84
C GLU A 753 36.93 27.23 -11.78
#